data_AF-A0A3C0VCI1-F1
#
_entry.id   AF-A0A3C0VCI1-F1
#
_cell.length_a   1.000
_cell.length_b   1.000
_cell.length_c   1.000
_cell.angle_alpha   90.00
_cell.angle_beta   90.00
_cell.angle_gamma   90.00
#
_symmetry.space_group_name_H-M   'P 1'
#
loop_
_entity.id
_entity.type
_entity.pdbx_description
1 polymer ?
#
loop_
_entity_poly.entity_id
_entity_poly.type
_entity_poly.pdbx_seq_one_letter_code
_entity_poly.pdbx_strand_id
1 'polypeptide(L)'
;MPDIFSEKINEVRSVYIRLASPNDILSWSYGEVTKPETINYRTYRPEKDGLFCERIFGPERDWECFCGKYKGIKHKGIVCDRCGIKITHSSVRRTRMGHIALAAPVVHIWFFKAMPSRLGNLLDMKTTSLERVIYYQDYVVIDPGTTDLKEKQLLTEEEYRLAREKWGADFDVDMGAEAIRKLIRRLDLDKLCEELRAELATTRSKQRQKEVIKRLKIVKAIKDSENDAAWMVYDVIPVIPPDLRPLVLLESGNFATSDLNDLYRRLINRNNRLKKLLNLNAPDVIIRNEKRMLQHSVDALFDNNRCRRPVVGSNSRPLKSLTDMIKGKQGRFRENLLGKRVDYSARSVIAVGPQLKLHQCGLPKKIALELYQPFIIRRLKELGLADTIKSAKKMLERKAEEVWDILEEVIQEHPVMLNRAPTLHRVGIQAFEPTLIEGNAILIHPLVCEGFNADFDGDQMAVHIPLSLEAQAEAKILMLSSNNILSPANGKPLAVPTQDMILGFYYMTFTKRNLKGEHMIFASFKDVMQAYEEGKVDLNAPIRVKYLGTVKNQDAYLLDPQDIVNCPVTEIRREDNHLLVTTPGRVIFNQLLPQGIPFINGLMKKKGVQNLIYYIYLNHGFGPTVATLDKMKEAGFEYATRAGFTISISDLLVPPEKPEIIAGTEKLLENIDRSYKNGHLTAGERHNKIIELWSKASDDIREKMFAQMRTMSYEGEGMNPIFVMSDSGARGSKDQLKQLAGMRGLMAKPSGDILETPITANFKEGLSVLQYFISTHGARKGLADTALKTADAGYLTRKLVDAANEVIVKEEDCRTMNGIEVSAIIENGKEIEPLVDRLIGRFALDDIYSPDDPEKLIVAAGCEIDEYKGKEIVDSGIMKAKIRSVLTCETRSGVCTKCYGRNLSTGKIIELGEAVGIIAAQSIGEPGTQLTMRTFHIGGIGRHEGQTRLQSGYEGIVKYNNLEIIESK
;
A
#
# COMPACT_ATOMS: atom_id res chain seq x y z
N MET A 1 26.10 1.86 32.58
CA MET A 1 24.70 1.72 32.13
C MET A 1 24.51 1.76 30.59
N PRO A 2 25.51 1.98 29.72
CA PRO A 2 25.38 1.59 28.30
C PRO A 2 25.54 0.08 28.07
N ASP A 3 26.39 -0.58 28.86
CA ASP A 3 26.73 -2.01 28.68
C ASP A 3 25.59 -2.98 29.07
N ILE A 4 24.54 -2.53 29.75
CA ILE A 4 23.45 -3.42 30.21
C ILE A 4 22.41 -3.64 29.09
N PHE A 5 22.30 -2.73 28.12
CA PHE A 5 21.26 -2.82 27.09
C PHE A 5 21.68 -3.59 25.84
N SER A 6 22.98 -3.77 25.56
CA SER A 6 23.43 -4.51 24.38
C SER A 6 23.34 -6.03 24.57
N GLU A 7 23.46 -6.55 25.79
CA GLU A 7 23.48 -8.00 26.06
C GLU A 7 22.09 -8.58 26.38
N LYS A 8 21.07 -7.74 26.67
CA LYS A 8 19.76 -8.18 27.21
C LYS A 8 18.55 -7.87 26.32
N ILE A 9 18.73 -7.64 25.03
CA ILE A 9 17.61 -7.29 24.11
C ILE A 9 16.56 -8.42 24.05
N ASN A 10 16.97 -9.67 24.23
CA ASN A 10 16.08 -10.84 24.24
C ASN A 10 15.36 -11.10 25.58
N GLU A 11 15.59 -10.30 26.63
CA GLU A 11 14.95 -10.49 27.95
C GLU A 11 13.65 -9.67 28.13
N VAL A 12 13.40 -8.66 27.29
CA VAL A 12 12.24 -7.75 27.45
C VAL A 12 11.00 -8.33 26.78
N ARG A 13 10.10 -8.94 27.57
CA ARG A 13 8.86 -9.57 27.08
C ARG A 13 7.72 -8.59 26.76
N SER A 14 7.64 -7.48 27.47
CA SER A 14 6.58 -6.49 27.29
C SER A 14 7.06 -5.09 27.66
N VAL A 15 6.38 -4.08 27.10
CA VAL A 15 6.59 -2.67 27.41
C VAL A 15 5.30 -2.11 27.98
N TYR A 16 5.38 -1.43 29.12
CA TYR A 16 4.24 -0.74 29.73
C TYR A 16 4.51 0.77 29.76
N ILE A 17 3.43 1.55 29.81
CA ILE A 17 3.48 3.01 29.87
C ILE A 17 2.73 3.47 31.12
N ARG A 18 3.36 4.34 31.89
CA ARG A 18 2.78 4.99 33.06
C ARG A 18 3.04 6.50 33.04
N LEU A 19 2.26 7.25 33.80
CA LEU A 19 2.56 8.66 34.06
C LEU A 19 3.82 8.75 34.93
N ALA A 20 4.67 9.74 34.66
CA ALA A 20 5.89 9.95 35.44
C ALA A 20 5.56 10.81 36.66
N SER A 21 5.81 10.30 37.87
CA SER A 21 5.71 11.12 39.07
C SER A 21 6.86 12.14 39.13
N PRO A 22 6.72 13.25 39.88
CA PRO A 22 7.83 14.18 40.09
C PRO A 22 9.09 13.50 40.65
N ASN A 23 8.92 12.50 41.53
CA ASN A 23 10.02 11.72 42.10
C ASN A 23 10.69 10.82 41.05
N ASP A 24 9.90 10.20 40.16
CA ASP A 24 10.46 9.43 39.03
C ASP A 24 11.33 10.33 38.13
N ILE A 25 10.84 11.53 37.79
CA ILE A 25 11.57 12.48 36.94
C ILE A 25 12.90 12.90 37.60
N LEU A 26 12.90 13.13 38.91
CA LEU A 26 14.11 13.43 39.67
C LEU A 26 15.08 12.24 39.70
N SER A 27 14.57 11.01 39.82
CA SER A 27 15.39 9.79 39.82
C SER A 27 16.12 9.56 38.49
N TRP A 28 15.50 9.95 37.36
CA TRP A 28 16.11 9.86 36.03
C TRP A 28 17.12 10.98 35.75
N SER A 29 17.06 12.06 36.53
CA SER A 29 17.84 13.25 36.28
C SER A 29 19.22 13.19 36.91
N TYR A 30 20.21 13.67 36.16
CA TYR A 30 21.60 13.80 36.62
C TYR A 30 21.94 15.22 37.10
N GLY A 31 20.98 16.15 37.05
CA GLY A 31 21.15 17.52 37.53
C GLY A 31 20.10 18.51 37.01
N GLU A 32 19.93 19.62 37.73
CA GLU A 32 19.03 20.72 37.35
C GLU A 32 19.69 21.64 36.31
N VAL A 33 18.95 21.97 35.25
CA VAL A 33 19.36 22.99 34.26
C VAL A 33 18.80 24.33 34.71
N THR A 34 19.68 25.20 35.22
CA THR A 34 19.29 26.52 35.74
C THR A 34 19.45 27.63 34.70
N LYS A 35 20.40 27.46 33.77
CA LYS A 35 20.81 28.49 32.84
C LYS A 35 20.29 28.23 31.41
N PRO A 36 19.77 29.27 30.72
CA PRO A 36 19.26 29.16 29.35
C PRO A 36 20.37 29.03 28.29
N GLU A 37 21.62 29.34 28.63
CA GLU A 37 22.74 29.36 27.69
C GLU A 37 23.12 27.94 27.22
N THR A 38 23.61 27.84 25.98
CA THR A 38 24.02 26.58 25.35
C THR A 38 25.55 26.43 25.37
N ILE A 39 26.23 27.18 24.53
CA ILE A 39 27.68 27.21 24.37
C ILE A 39 28.20 28.63 24.53
N ASN A 40 29.47 28.75 24.93
CA ASN A 40 30.17 30.02 24.98
C ASN A 40 30.58 30.46 23.57
N TYR A 41 30.25 31.69 23.18
CA TYR A 41 30.52 32.20 21.83
C TYR A 41 32.01 32.33 21.47
N ARG A 42 32.91 32.45 22.46
CA ARG A 42 34.36 32.58 22.23
C ARG A 42 35.08 31.24 22.16
N THR A 43 34.72 30.32 23.06
CA THR A 43 35.42 29.04 23.21
C THR A 43 34.72 27.88 22.50
N TYR A 44 33.48 28.10 22.05
CA TYR A 44 32.56 27.09 21.52
C TYR A 44 32.32 25.90 22.45
N ARG A 45 32.67 26.04 23.74
CA ARG A 45 32.49 25.00 24.73
C ARG A 45 31.16 25.13 25.47
N PRO A 46 30.58 24.03 25.96
CA PRO A 46 29.34 24.07 26.72
C PRO A 46 29.43 24.93 27.99
N GLU A 47 28.37 25.70 28.25
CA GLU A 47 28.28 26.51 29.47
C GLU A 47 27.95 25.68 30.72
N LYS A 48 28.44 26.13 31.88
CA LYS A 48 28.15 25.48 33.17
C LYS A 48 26.68 25.71 33.53
N ASP A 49 26.00 24.63 33.94
CA ASP A 49 24.56 24.59 34.30
C ASP A 49 23.59 24.99 33.17
N GLY A 50 24.11 25.12 31.95
CA GLY A 50 23.34 25.41 30.75
C GLY A 50 22.75 24.16 30.09
N LEU A 51 22.07 24.37 28.96
CA LEU A 51 21.38 23.32 28.20
C LEU A 51 22.31 22.23 27.64
N PHE A 52 23.62 22.46 27.55
CA PHE A 52 24.61 21.49 27.05
C PHE A 52 25.64 21.08 28.13
N CYS A 53 25.37 21.42 29.40
CA CYS A 53 26.31 21.25 30.51
C CYS A 53 26.88 19.82 30.60
N GLU A 54 28.21 19.70 30.53
CA GLU A 54 28.89 18.41 30.61
C GLU A 54 28.77 17.74 31.98
N ARG A 55 28.56 18.51 33.06
CA ARG A 55 28.35 17.98 34.41
C ARG A 55 27.07 17.14 34.48
N ILE A 56 26.00 17.63 33.85
CA ILE A 56 24.67 17.00 33.85
C ILE A 56 24.62 15.87 32.82
N PHE A 57 24.94 16.19 31.56
CA PHE A 57 24.73 15.28 30.44
C PHE A 57 25.90 14.33 30.17
N GLY A 58 27.11 14.65 30.65
CA GLY A 58 28.34 13.89 30.40
C GLY A 58 29.32 14.61 29.46
N PRO A 59 30.55 14.07 29.32
CA PRO A 59 31.65 14.72 28.60
C PRO A 59 31.42 14.74 27.09
N GLU A 60 31.86 15.81 26.40
CA GLU A 60 31.77 15.94 24.94
C GLU A 60 32.70 14.95 24.20
N ARG A 61 33.88 14.69 24.77
CA ARG A 61 34.89 13.78 24.21
C ARG A 61 35.05 12.54 25.09
N ASP A 62 35.39 11.43 24.47
CA ASP A 62 35.57 10.15 25.17
C ASP A 62 36.73 10.24 26.17
N TRP A 63 36.45 9.85 27.42
CA TRP A 63 37.46 9.76 28.48
C TRP A 63 38.21 11.07 28.77
N GLU A 64 37.62 12.23 28.46
CA GLU A 64 38.20 13.55 28.70
C GLU A 64 37.24 14.42 29.51
N CYS A 65 37.76 15.17 30.48
CA CYS A 65 36.99 16.15 31.24
C CYS A 65 37.12 17.56 30.63
N PHE A 66 36.12 18.43 30.84
CA PHE A 66 36.11 19.82 30.33
C PHE A 66 37.42 20.59 30.58
N CYS A 67 38.02 20.50 31.77
CA CYS A 67 39.23 21.25 32.10
C CYS A 67 40.53 20.64 31.53
N GLY A 68 40.46 19.44 30.93
CA GLY A 68 41.61 18.72 30.40
C GLY A 68 42.58 18.14 31.44
N LYS A 69 42.29 18.25 32.75
CA LYS A 69 43.13 17.69 33.85
C LYS A 69 43.27 16.17 33.74
N TYR A 70 42.16 15.48 33.47
CA TYR A 70 42.12 14.04 33.31
C TYR A 70 41.79 13.70 31.86
N LYS A 71 42.64 12.88 31.23
CA LYS A 71 42.51 12.41 29.85
C LYS A 71 42.86 10.94 29.72
N GLY A 72 42.10 10.22 28.91
CA GLY A 72 42.36 8.83 28.57
C GLY A 72 41.69 7.83 29.52
N ILE A 73 41.69 6.57 29.09
CA ILE A 73 40.92 5.47 29.70
C ILE A 73 41.33 5.20 31.16
N LYS A 74 42.56 5.55 31.54
CA LYS A 74 43.13 5.34 32.89
C LYS A 74 42.29 5.97 34.01
N HIS A 75 41.55 7.05 33.71
CA HIS A 75 40.74 7.77 34.69
C HIS A 75 39.23 7.46 34.60
N LYS A 76 38.87 6.32 33.99
CA LYS A 76 37.48 5.85 33.85
C LYS A 76 36.75 5.88 35.21
N GLY A 77 35.60 6.55 35.23
CA GLY A 77 34.72 6.58 36.41
C GLY A 77 35.06 7.63 37.47
N ILE A 78 36.23 8.29 37.37
CA ILE A 78 36.64 9.36 38.30
C ILE A 78 35.85 10.64 37.98
N VAL A 79 35.41 11.35 39.03
CA VAL A 79 34.80 12.69 38.93
C VAL A 79 35.89 13.73 39.11
N CYS A 80 35.99 14.68 38.18
CA CYS A 80 37.05 15.68 38.23
C CYS A 80 36.82 16.74 39.31
N ASP A 81 37.79 16.95 40.20
CA ASP A 81 37.70 17.94 41.30
C ASP A 81 37.54 19.39 40.82
N ARG A 82 38.07 19.72 39.63
CA ARG A 82 38.02 21.10 39.09
C ARG A 82 36.71 21.44 38.37
N CYS A 83 36.14 20.49 37.63
CA CYS A 83 34.95 20.74 36.80
C CYS A 83 33.72 19.92 37.20
N GLY A 84 33.85 18.97 38.11
CA GLY A 84 32.75 18.11 38.59
C GLY A 84 32.24 17.10 37.56
N ILE A 85 32.97 16.87 36.46
CA ILE A 85 32.54 15.99 35.37
C ILE A 85 33.04 14.57 35.61
N LYS A 86 32.14 13.59 35.48
CA LYS A 86 32.47 12.18 35.52
C LYS A 86 33.06 11.72 34.18
N ILE A 87 34.24 11.13 34.21
CA ILE A 87 34.96 10.66 33.02
C ILE A 87 34.35 9.36 32.53
N THR A 88 33.62 9.44 31.43
CA THR A 88 32.94 8.32 30.76
C THR A 88 33.01 8.48 29.24
N HIS A 89 32.43 7.54 28.51
CA HIS A 89 32.22 7.66 27.07
C HIS A 89 31.25 8.82 26.76
N SER A 90 31.43 9.51 25.64
CA SER A 90 30.60 10.64 25.17
C SER A 90 29.16 10.22 24.89
N SER A 91 28.94 8.98 24.44
CA SER A 91 27.61 8.40 24.16
C SER A 91 26.60 8.48 25.33
N VAL A 92 27.08 8.65 26.57
CA VAL A 92 26.18 8.88 27.71
C VAL A 92 25.35 10.16 27.55
N ARG A 93 25.83 11.15 26.77
CA ARG A 93 25.13 12.40 26.43
C ARG A 93 23.86 12.20 25.60
N ARG A 94 23.67 10.99 25.05
CA ARG A 94 22.42 10.58 24.40
C ARG A 94 21.38 10.01 25.36
N THR A 95 21.80 9.59 26.56
CA THR A 95 20.95 8.83 27.51
C THR A 95 20.66 9.59 28.81
N ARG A 96 21.60 10.40 29.31
CA ARG A 96 21.42 11.15 30.57
C ARG A 96 20.43 12.29 30.39
N MET A 97 19.43 12.37 31.27
CA MET A 97 18.44 13.44 31.27
C MET A 97 18.79 14.51 32.32
N GLY A 98 18.37 15.74 32.04
CA GLY A 98 18.35 16.83 33.03
C GLY A 98 16.92 17.07 33.53
N HIS A 99 16.74 17.97 34.49
CA HIS A 99 15.40 18.43 34.87
C HIS A 99 15.39 19.95 35.10
N ILE A 100 14.18 20.52 35.11
CA ILE A 100 13.93 21.92 35.45
C ILE A 100 12.87 21.91 36.56
N ALA A 101 13.20 22.44 37.73
CA ALA A 101 12.25 22.65 38.82
C ALA A 101 11.41 23.90 38.53
N LEU A 102 10.10 23.73 38.37
CA LEU A 102 9.19 24.84 38.07
C LEU A 102 8.92 25.66 39.33
N ALA A 103 8.79 26.98 39.16
CA ALA A 103 8.48 27.90 40.25
C ALA A 103 7.00 27.87 40.66
N ALA A 104 6.12 27.40 39.76
CA ALA A 104 4.70 27.17 40.01
C ALA A 104 4.28 25.90 39.26
N PRO A 105 3.30 25.14 39.76
CA PRO A 105 2.81 23.95 39.07
C PRO A 105 2.17 24.32 37.74
N VAL A 106 2.24 23.41 36.78
CA VAL A 106 1.76 23.61 35.40
C VAL A 106 0.93 22.39 34.97
N VAL A 107 -0.25 22.62 34.40
CA VAL A 107 -1.08 21.51 33.90
C VAL A 107 -0.56 21.04 32.55
N HIS A 108 -0.38 19.74 32.34
CA HIS A 108 0.15 19.25 31.08
C HIS A 108 -0.90 19.32 29.94
N ILE A 109 -0.51 19.89 28.79
CA ILE A 109 -1.40 20.22 27.65
C ILE A 109 -2.19 19.02 27.10
N TRP A 110 -1.64 17.81 27.13
CA TRP A 110 -2.34 16.62 26.62
C TRP A 110 -3.59 16.26 27.42
N PHE A 111 -3.68 16.60 28.70
CA PHE A 111 -4.80 16.16 29.52
C PHE A 111 -6.03 17.08 29.46
N PHE A 112 -5.84 18.38 29.21
CA PHE A 112 -6.95 19.34 29.15
C PHE A 112 -7.34 19.75 27.72
N LYS A 113 -6.39 19.86 26.77
CA LYS A 113 -6.67 20.25 25.37
C LYS A 113 -6.85 19.10 24.39
N ALA A 114 -6.40 17.89 24.69
CA ALA A 114 -6.68 16.75 23.81
C ALA A 114 -8.17 16.46 23.79
N MET A 115 -8.69 16.10 22.62
CA MET A 115 -10.06 15.64 22.47
C MET A 115 -10.07 14.11 22.39
N PRO A 116 -10.79 13.38 23.27
CA PRO A 116 -11.55 13.89 24.42
C PRO A 116 -10.65 14.32 25.59
N SER A 117 -11.05 15.37 26.32
CA SER A 117 -10.29 15.92 27.45
C SER A 117 -10.38 14.99 28.65
N ARG A 118 -9.23 14.49 29.11
CA ARG A 118 -9.16 13.54 30.24
C ARG A 118 -9.48 14.26 31.54
N LEU A 119 -8.91 15.46 31.72
CA LEU A 119 -9.16 16.31 32.88
C LEU A 119 -10.61 16.82 32.91
N GLY A 120 -11.15 17.21 31.75
CA GLY A 120 -12.55 17.65 31.62
C GLY A 120 -13.54 16.56 32.04
N ASN A 121 -13.34 15.34 31.54
CA ASN A 121 -14.20 14.21 31.91
C ASN A 121 -14.02 13.81 33.38
N LEU A 122 -12.81 13.91 33.94
CA LEU A 122 -12.55 13.55 35.34
C LEU A 122 -13.27 14.51 36.30
N LEU A 123 -13.09 15.82 36.09
CA LEU A 123 -13.66 16.87 36.94
C LEU A 123 -15.14 17.16 36.64
N ASP A 124 -15.70 16.65 35.54
CA ASP A 124 -17.03 16.98 35.00
C ASP A 124 -17.17 18.47 34.67
N MET A 125 -16.14 19.02 34.02
CA MET A 125 -16.08 20.42 33.61
C MET A 125 -15.90 20.54 32.09
N LYS A 126 -16.50 21.57 31.50
CA LYS A 126 -16.28 21.91 30.08
C LYS A 126 -14.82 22.28 29.85
N THR A 127 -14.29 21.91 28.68
CA THR A 127 -12.90 22.23 28.28
C THR A 127 -12.63 23.73 28.27
N THR A 128 -13.59 24.53 27.80
CA THR A 128 -13.50 26.00 27.80
C THR A 128 -13.40 26.58 29.20
N SER A 129 -14.17 26.05 30.15
CA SER A 129 -14.12 26.43 31.56
C SER A 129 -12.76 26.11 32.18
N LEU A 130 -12.22 24.91 31.93
CA LEU A 130 -10.89 24.53 32.40
C LEU A 130 -9.77 25.41 31.83
N GLU A 131 -9.85 25.78 30.55
CA GLU A 131 -8.89 26.71 29.95
C GLU A 131 -8.89 28.08 30.65
N ARG A 132 -10.07 28.61 30.99
CA ARG A 132 -10.18 29.91 31.68
C ARG A 132 -9.54 29.87 33.07
N VAL A 133 -9.73 28.79 33.81
CA VAL A 133 -9.08 28.58 35.12
C VAL A 133 -7.56 28.45 34.97
N ILE A 134 -7.09 27.56 34.07
CA ILE A 134 -5.65 27.26 33.88
C ILE A 134 -4.86 28.49 33.41
N TYR A 135 -5.44 29.32 32.54
CA TYR A 135 -4.79 30.54 32.05
C TYR A 135 -5.04 31.78 32.94
N TYR A 136 -5.45 31.59 34.20
CA TYR A 136 -5.62 32.65 35.21
C TYR A 136 -6.61 33.74 34.77
N GLN A 137 -7.73 33.37 34.14
CA GLN A 137 -8.81 34.31 33.74
C GLN A 137 -9.94 34.35 34.76
N ASP A 138 -10.45 33.17 35.14
CA ASP A 138 -11.55 33.00 36.10
C ASP A 138 -11.06 32.19 37.31
N TYR A 139 -11.69 32.39 38.46
CA TYR A 139 -11.50 31.57 39.65
C TYR A 139 -12.42 30.35 39.64
N VAL A 140 -12.05 29.30 40.38
CA VAL A 140 -12.90 28.13 40.62
C VAL A 140 -13.08 27.88 42.11
N VAL A 141 -14.31 27.60 42.52
CA VAL A 141 -14.64 27.23 43.90
C VAL A 141 -14.16 25.80 44.17
N ILE A 142 -13.22 25.65 45.12
CA ILE A 142 -12.68 24.36 45.56
C ILE A 142 -13.48 23.84 46.74
N ASP A 143 -13.80 24.72 47.67
CA ASP A 143 -14.60 24.42 48.84
C ASP A 143 -15.67 25.49 49.02
N PRO A 144 -16.96 25.15 48.87
CA PRO A 144 -18.03 26.10 49.09
C PRO A 144 -18.22 26.45 50.58
N GLY A 145 -17.67 25.66 51.53
CA GLY A 145 -17.84 25.91 52.96
C GLY A 145 -19.32 26.01 53.36
N THR A 146 -19.68 27.11 54.02
CA THR A 146 -21.06 27.45 54.45
C THR A 146 -21.80 28.38 53.49
N THR A 147 -21.24 28.66 52.31
CA THR A 147 -21.80 29.63 51.36
C THR A 147 -22.80 29.01 50.37
N ASP A 148 -23.54 29.86 49.65
CA ASP A 148 -24.48 29.44 48.59
C ASP A 148 -23.78 28.98 47.29
N LEU A 149 -22.45 29.03 47.24
CA LEU A 149 -21.67 28.68 46.06
C LEU A 149 -21.64 27.15 45.87
N LYS A 150 -21.53 26.71 44.62
CA LYS A 150 -21.36 25.28 44.31
C LYS A 150 -19.89 24.95 44.06
N GLU A 151 -19.49 23.74 44.46
CA GLU A 151 -18.18 23.21 44.09
C GLU A 151 -18.02 23.23 42.56
N LYS A 152 -16.83 23.62 42.08
CA LYS A 152 -16.49 23.77 40.64
C LYS A 152 -17.25 24.88 39.90
N GLN A 153 -17.98 25.74 40.62
CA GLN A 153 -18.52 26.97 40.05
C GLN A 153 -17.38 27.92 39.67
N LEU A 154 -17.50 28.56 38.50
CA LEU A 154 -16.56 29.59 38.06
C LEU A 154 -17.01 30.95 38.58
N LEU A 155 -16.05 31.75 39.01
CA LEU A 155 -16.27 33.13 39.45
C LEU A 155 -15.36 34.07 38.66
N THR A 156 -15.93 35.11 38.08
CA THR A 156 -15.17 36.23 37.53
C THR A 156 -14.51 37.04 38.67
N GLU A 157 -13.57 37.92 38.33
CA GLU A 157 -12.90 38.74 39.34
C GLU A 157 -13.88 39.64 40.12
N GLU A 158 -14.92 40.16 39.45
CA GLU A 158 -15.97 40.98 40.07
C GLU A 158 -16.84 40.14 41.01
N GLU A 159 -17.32 38.98 40.54
CA GLU A 159 -18.12 38.05 41.35
C GLU A 159 -17.34 37.54 42.57
N TYR A 160 -16.03 37.28 42.40
CA TYR A 160 -15.16 36.89 43.49
C TYR A 160 -15.01 37.99 44.55
N ARG A 161 -14.86 39.26 44.13
CA ARG A 161 -14.83 40.39 45.08
C ARG A 161 -16.15 40.53 45.82
N LEU A 162 -17.29 40.47 45.12
CA LEU A 162 -18.62 40.52 45.73
C LEU A 162 -18.85 39.34 46.69
N ALA A 163 -18.41 38.14 46.33
CA ALA A 163 -18.49 36.97 47.19
C ALA A 163 -17.64 37.14 48.46
N ARG A 164 -16.45 37.72 48.32
CA ARG A 164 -15.53 37.97 49.45
C ARG A 164 -16.02 39.10 50.36
N GLU A 165 -16.73 40.08 49.82
CA GLU A 165 -17.43 41.11 50.61
C GLU A 165 -18.61 40.53 51.38
N LYS A 166 -19.35 39.57 50.80
CA LYS A 166 -20.54 38.96 51.43
C LYS A 166 -20.21 37.92 52.49
N TRP A 167 -19.27 37.02 52.21
CA TRP A 167 -19.03 35.82 53.02
C TRP A 167 -17.62 35.76 53.63
N GLY A 168 -16.81 36.81 53.47
CA GLY A 168 -15.48 36.87 54.07
C GLY A 168 -14.54 35.78 53.55
N ALA A 169 -13.91 35.05 54.47
CA ALA A 169 -12.88 34.03 54.18
C ALA A 169 -13.38 32.57 54.33
N ASP A 170 -14.70 32.37 54.41
CA ASP A 170 -15.30 31.07 54.77
C ASP A 170 -15.31 30.03 53.62
N PHE A 171 -14.92 30.42 52.40
CA PHE A 171 -14.92 29.57 51.21
C PHE A 171 -13.55 29.59 50.52
N ASP A 172 -13.08 28.44 50.01
CA ASP A 172 -11.76 28.30 49.35
C ASP A 172 -11.92 28.41 47.84
N VAL A 173 -11.26 29.42 47.26
CA VAL A 173 -11.32 29.76 45.84
C VAL A 173 -9.91 30.06 45.36
N ASP A 174 -9.54 29.42 44.27
CA ASP A 174 -8.20 29.54 43.71
C ASP A 174 -8.25 29.59 42.18
N MET A 175 -7.12 29.88 41.55
CA MET A 175 -6.98 29.93 40.10
C MET A 175 -5.74 29.17 39.62
N GLY A 176 -5.70 28.88 38.31
CA GLY A 176 -4.54 28.25 37.68
C GLY A 176 -4.40 26.76 37.99
N ALA A 177 -3.18 26.26 37.82
CA ALA A 177 -2.85 24.85 38.00
C ALA A 177 -2.91 24.39 39.47
N GLU A 178 -2.71 25.31 40.43
CA GLU A 178 -2.82 25.04 41.87
C GLU A 178 -4.25 24.66 42.24
N ALA A 179 -5.22 25.41 41.72
CA ALA A 179 -6.64 25.12 41.89
C ALA A 179 -7.02 23.73 41.36
N ILE A 180 -6.58 23.41 40.13
CA ILE A 180 -6.82 22.10 39.51
C ILE A 180 -6.21 20.97 40.35
N ARG A 181 -4.99 21.15 40.87
CA ARG A 181 -4.33 20.14 41.71
C ARG A 181 -5.10 19.90 43.02
N LYS A 182 -5.58 20.97 43.67
CA LYS A 182 -6.41 20.88 44.89
C LYS A 182 -7.72 20.15 44.60
N LEU A 183 -8.40 20.45 43.50
CA LEU A 183 -9.62 19.76 43.07
C LEU A 183 -9.38 18.26 42.84
N ILE A 184 -8.28 17.89 42.17
CA ILE A 184 -7.95 16.47 41.92
C ILE A 184 -7.69 15.73 43.23
N ARG A 185 -6.95 16.34 44.18
CA ARG A 185 -6.62 15.70 45.46
C ARG A 185 -7.84 15.46 46.36
N ARG A 186 -8.90 16.25 46.20
CA ARG A 186 -10.16 16.08 46.94
C ARG A 186 -11.04 14.97 46.34
N LEU A 187 -10.79 14.53 45.11
CA LEU A 187 -11.59 13.47 44.49
C LEU A 187 -11.26 12.10 45.10
N ASP A 188 -12.27 11.48 45.71
CA ASP A 188 -12.26 10.07 46.10
C ASP A 188 -12.74 9.21 44.92
N LEU A 189 -11.80 8.54 44.25
CA LEU A 189 -12.09 7.76 43.04
C LEU A 189 -12.96 6.53 43.32
N ASP A 190 -12.93 6.00 44.55
CA ASP A 190 -13.72 4.83 44.94
C ASP A 190 -15.20 5.21 45.06
N LYS A 191 -15.49 6.27 45.83
CA LYS A 191 -16.85 6.80 45.96
C LYS A 191 -17.42 7.25 44.63
N LEU A 192 -16.62 7.96 43.83
CA LEU A 192 -17.05 8.44 42.52
C LEU A 192 -17.40 7.27 41.57
N CYS A 193 -16.70 6.13 41.65
CA CYS A 193 -17.07 4.95 40.86
C CYS A 193 -18.43 4.39 41.25
N GLU A 194 -18.76 4.35 42.54
CA GLU A 194 -20.04 3.85 43.04
C GLU A 194 -21.18 4.78 42.65
N GLU A 195 -21.00 6.10 42.82
CA GLU A 195 -21.95 7.12 42.40
C GLU A 195 -22.26 7.04 40.90
N LEU A 196 -21.23 6.95 40.05
CA LEU A 196 -21.41 6.86 38.60
C LEU A 196 -22.11 5.57 38.15
N ARG A 197 -21.92 4.45 38.87
CA ARG A 197 -22.65 3.20 38.61
C ARG A 197 -24.12 3.34 38.98
N ALA A 198 -24.42 3.97 40.12
CA ALA A 198 -25.80 4.26 40.53
C ALA A 198 -26.49 5.25 39.57
N GLU A 199 -25.79 6.30 39.14
CA GLU A 199 -26.29 7.25 38.14
C GLU A 199 -26.57 6.54 36.80
N LEU A 200 -25.72 5.61 36.38
CA LEU A 200 -25.93 4.86 35.14
C LEU A 200 -27.17 3.95 35.20
N ALA A 201 -27.46 3.35 36.36
CA ALA A 201 -28.63 2.49 36.56
C ALA A 201 -29.95 3.29 36.59
N THR A 202 -29.92 4.51 37.10
CA THR A 202 -31.11 5.38 37.25
C THR A 202 -31.41 6.22 36.02
N THR A 203 -30.40 6.59 35.24
CA THR A 203 -30.53 7.50 34.10
C THR A 203 -31.18 6.84 32.90
N ARG A 204 -32.29 7.40 32.39
CA ARG A 204 -32.99 6.93 31.17
C ARG A 204 -32.48 7.55 29.85
N SER A 205 -31.78 8.69 29.92
CA SER A 205 -31.29 9.40 28.73
C SER A 205 -30.05 8.72 28.13
N LYS A 206 -30.12 8.31 26.85
CA LYS A 206 -28.99 7.70 26.11
C LYS A 206 -27.76 8.62 26.02
N GLN A 207 -27.95 9.94 25.97
CA GLN A 207 -26.83 10.89 25.88
C GLN A 207 -26.08 10.97 27.22
N ARG A 208 -26.80 11.14 28.33
CA ARG A 208 -26.21 11.19 29.67
C ARG A 208 -25.56 9.86 30.05
N GLN A 209 -26.17 8.73 29.69
CA GLN A 209 -25.55 7.40 29.84
C GLN A 209 -24.19 7.32 29.13
N LYS A 210 -24.07 7.83 27.88
CA LYS A 210 -22.79 7.84 27.16
C LYS A 210 -21.73 8.70 27.85
N GLU A 211 -22.10 9.83 28.45
CA GLU A 211 -21.19 10.70 29.21
C GLU A 211 -20.71 10.02 30.50
N VAL A 212 -21.64 9.47 31.28
CA VAL A 212 -21.35 8.71 32.50
C VAL A 212 -20.45 7.51 32.19
N ILE A 213 -20.72 6.74 31.11
CA ILE A 213 -19.86 5.63 30.68
C ILE A 213 -18.44 6.11 30.34
N LYS A 214 -18.29 7.24 29.64
CA LYS A 214 -16.97 7.81 29.31
C LYS A 214 -16.21 8.20 30.57
N ARG A 215 -16.89 8.82 31.53
CA ARG A 215 -16.31 9.23 32.81
C ARG A 215 -15.91 8.02 33.66
N LEU A 216 -16.82 7.05 33.84
CA LEU A 216 -16.59 5.81 34.56
C LEU A 216 -15.41 5.02 33.99
N LYS A 217 -15.27 4.95 32.66
CA LYS A 217 -14.11 4.31 32.02
C LYS A 217 -12.78 4.96 32.40
N ILE A 218 -12.73 6.29 32.50
CA ILE A 218 -11.51 7.02 32.87
C ILE A 218 -11.19 6.83 34.35
N VAL A 219 -12.19 6.97 35.23
CA VAL A 219 -12.01 6.79 36.68
C VAL A 219 -11.53 5.37 36.97
N LYS A 220 -12.18 4.37 36.36
CA LYS A 220 -11.77 2.96 36.46
C LYS A 220 -10.35 2.74 35.93
N ALA A 221 -10.00 3.32 34.78
CA ALA A 221 -8.65 3.17 34.21
C ALA A 221 -7.55 3.78 35.09
N ILE A 222 -7.83 4.89 35.79
CA ILE A 222 -6.88 5.49 36.75
C ILE A 222 -6.79 4.60 37.99
N LYS A 223 -7.94 4.20 38.56
CA LYS A 223 -8.01 3.33 39.76
C LYS A 223 -7.35 1.97 39.57
N ASP A 224 -7.58 1.32 38.43
CA ASP A 224 -6.99 0.01 38.11
C ASP A 224 -5.48 0.13 37.75
N SER A 225 -4.95 1.35 37.64
CA SER A 225 -3.55 1.62 37.34
C SER A 225 -2.79 2.13 38.56
N GLU A 226 -1.46 2.03 38.55
CA GLU A 226 -0.59 2.62 39.59
C GLU A 226 -0.48 4.16 39.49
N ASN A 227 -1.29 4.81 38.65
CA ASN A 227 -1.17 6.24 38.40
C ASN A 227 -2.01 7.06 39.38
N ASP A 228 -1.41 8.12 39.94
CA ASP A 228 -2.14 9.18 40.62
C ASP A 228 -2.61 10.24 39.61
N ALA A 229 -3.87 10.65 39.69
CA ALA A 229 -4.44 11.73 38.88
C ALA A 229 -3.70 13.06 39.09
N ALA A 230 -3.10 13.29 40.27
CA ALA A 230 -2.34 14.50 40.55
C ALA A 230 -1.10 14.66 39.65
N TRP A 231 -0.57 13.57 39.07
CA TRP A 231 0.58 13.60 38.17
C TRP A 231 0.28 14.24 36.81
N MET A 232 -0.99 14.56 36.50
CA MET A 232 -1.34 15.39 35.34
C MET A 232 -0.89 16.85 35.48
N VAL A 233 -0.55 17.27 36.70
CA VAL A 233 0.01 18.59 37.03
C VAL A 233 1.49 18.43 37.36
N TYR A 234 2.35 19.11 36.61
CA TYR A 234 3.80 19.00 36.71
C TYR A 234 4.39 20.04 37.64
N ASP A 235 5.24 19.57 38.55
CA ASP A 235 6.13 20.39 39.38
C ASP A 235 7.56 20.44 38.79
N VAL A 236 7.95 19.39 38.06
CA VAL A 236 9.29 19.22 37.49
C VAL A 236 9.16 18.77 36.04
N ILE A 237 9.96 19.35 35.14
CA ILE A 237 9.99 18.97 33.71
C ILE A 237 11.32 18.32 33.37
N PRO A 238 11.32 17.13 32.71
CA PRO A 238 12.55 16.53 32.22
C PRO A 238 13.10 17.29 31.00
N VAL A 239 14.42 17.42 30.95
CA VAL A 239 15.16 17.98 29.81
C VAL A 239 15.77 16.84 29.02
N ILE A 240 15.41 16.77 27.73
CA ILE A 240 15.92 15.75 26.82
C ILE A 240 17.45 15.90 26.63
N PRO A 241 18.19 14.78 26.52
CA PRO A 241 19.63 14.79 26.30
C PRO A 241 20.06 15.63 25.07
N PRO A 242 21.22 16.32 25.11
CA PRO A 242 21.67 17.25 24.08
C PRO A 242 21.89 16.60 22.70
N ASP A 243 22.31 15.34 22.63
CA ASP A 243 22.54 14.66 21.34
C ASP A 243 21.25 14.39 20.55
N LEU A 244 20.09 14.45 21.22
CA LEU A 244 18.78 14.38 20.56
C LEU A 244 18.29 15.76 20.09
N ARG A 245 18.97 16.83 20.50
CA ARG A 245 18.73 18.23 20.12
C ARG A 245 20.05 18.95 19.77
N PRO A 246 20.80 18.43 18.78
CA PRO A 246 22.17 18.86 18.53
C PRO A 246 22.26 20.31 18.07
N LEU A 247 23.45 20.87 18.26
CA LEU A 247 23.86 22.17 17.77
C LEU A 247 25.10 21.91 16.90
N VAL A 248 24.94 22.02 15.58
CA VAL A 248 25.96 21.62 14.61
C VAL A 248 26.53 22.86 13.95
N LEU A 249 27.85 22.99 13.94
CA LEU A 249 28.55 24.04 13.21
C LEU A 249 28.52 23.70 11.71
N LEU A 250 27.97 24.59 10.89
CA LEU A 250 28.00 24.49 9.45
C LEU A 250 29.34 25.03 8.92
N GLU A 251 29.71 24.65 7.69
CA GLU A 251 30.94 25.13 7.02
C GLU A 251 30.98 26.67 6.89
N SER A 252 29.82 27.33 6.89
CA SER A 252 29.69 28.79 6.86
C SER A 252 30.01 29.49 8.19
N GLY A 253 30.36 28.75 9.25
CA GLY A 253 30.58 29.30 10.59
C GLY A 253 29.30 29.57 11.39
N ASN A 254 28.12 29.38 10.79
CA ASN A 254 26.83 29.47 11.45
C ASN A 254 26.47 28.16 12.18
N PHE A 255 25.70 28.26 13.25
CA PHE A 255 25.20 27.09 13.97
C PHE A 255 23.78 26.73 13.54
N ALA A 256 23.58 25.47 13.17
CA ALA A 256 22.26 24.88 13.03
C ALA A 256 21.78 24.41 14.40
N THR A 257 20.76 25.08 14.94
CA THR A 257 20.17 24.76 16.25
C THR A 257 18.85 24.00 16.09
N SER A 258 18.65 22.96 16.89
CA SER A 258 17.32 22.33 17.02
C SER A 258 16.29 23.29 17.64
N ASP A 259 15.09 23.36 17.06
CA ASP A 259 13.93 24.14 17.56
C ASP A 259 13.62 23.90 19.05
N LEU A 260 13.87 22.69 19.56
CA LEU A 260 13.65 22.36 20.97
C LEU A 260 14.51 23.22 21.91
N ASN A 261 15.74 23.54 21.51
CA ASN A 261 16.63 24.35 22.34
C ASN A 261 16.04 25.75 22.55
N ASP A 262 15.36 26.32 21.55
CA ASP A 262 14.68 27.60 21.67
C ASP A 262 13.46 27.54 22.60
N LEU A 263 12.69 26.46 22.53
CA LEU A 263 11.55 26.23 23.42
C LEU A 263 12.01 26.07 24.88
N TYR A 264 13.05 25.27 25.13
CA TYR A 264 13.66 25.14 26.46
C TYR A 264 14.22 26.46 26.97
N ARG A 265 14.93 27.22 26.12
CA ARG A 265 15.49 28.53 26.46
C ARG A 265 14.41 29.51 26.93
N ARG A 266 13.28 29.58 26.20
CA ARG A 266 12.14 30.42 26.58
C ARG A 266 11.54 29.99 27.92
N LEU A 267 11.35 28.69 28.12
CA LEU A 267 10.83 28.13 29.38
C LEU A 267 11.72 28.48 30.57
N ILE A 268 13.04 28.23 30.47
CA ILE A 268 14.00 28.52 31.55
C ILE A 268 14.01 30.01 31.89
N ASN A 269 14.01 30.88 30.87
CA ASN A 269 13.95 32.34 31.07
C ASN A 269 12.69 32.77 31.83
N ARG A 270 11.53 32.23 31.47
CA ARG A 270 10.25 32.52 32.14
C ARG A 270 10.23 31.99 33.57
N ASN A 271 10.70 30.77 33.77
CA ASN A 271 10.78 30.16 35.09
C ASN A 271 11.71 30.94 36.03
N ASN A 272 12.89 31.32 35.56
CA ASN A 272 13.85 32.11 36.34
C ASN A 272 13.32 33.52 36.64
N ARG A 273 12.61 34.13 35.69
CA ARG A 273 11.92 35.41 35.92
C ARG A 273 10.85 35.29 36.99
N LEU A 274 10.04 34.23 36.95
CA LEU A 274 9.02 33.96 37.97
C LEU A 274 9.65 33.72 39.35
N LYS A 275 10.72 32.92 39.46
CA LYS A 275 11.47 32.73 40.72
C LYS A 275 11.95 34.07 41.30
N LYS A 276 12.51 34.96 40.45
CA LYS A 276 12.95 36.30 40.88
C LYS A 276 11.79 37.17 41.36
N LEU A 277 10.65 37.16 40.66
CA LEU A 277 9.47 37.95 41.03
C LEU A 277 8.85 37.49 42.35
N LEU A 278 8.80 36.17 42.59
CA LEU A 278 8.35 35.61 43.86
C LEU A 278 9.28 36.01 45.01
N ASN A 279 10.61 35.94 44.82
CA ASN A 279 11.57 36.35 45.84
C ASN A 279 11.51 37.85 46.18
N LEU A 280 11.09 38.68 45.21
CA LEU A 280 10.93 40.13 45.38
C LEU A 280 9.53 40.52 45.87
N ASN A 281 8.63 39.56 46.15
CA ASN A 281 7.23 39.79 46.52
C ASN A 281 6.53 40.80 45.59
N ALA A 282 6.68 40.62 44.28
CA ALA A 282 6.06 41.48 43.28
C ALA A 282 4.51 41.41 43.34
N PRO A 283 3.79 42.44 42.84
CA PRO A 283 2.32 42.42 42.82
C PRO A 283 1.72 41.21 42.09
N ASP A 284 0.59 40.70 42.60
CA ASP A 284 -0.08 39.49 42.12
C ASP A 284 -0.43 39.50 40.62
N VAL A 285 -0.78 40.66 40.07
CA VAL A 285 -1.08 40.81 38.63
C VAL A 285 0.12 40.40 37.77
N ILE A 286 1.32 40.80 38.18
CA ILE A 286 2.56 40.48 37.47
C ILE A 286 2.88 38.99 37.65
N ILE A 287 2.71 38.44 38.85
CA ILE A 287 2.93 37.02 39.14
C ILE A 287 1.97 36.16 38.31
N ARG A 288 0.68 36.48 38.27
CA ARG A 288 -0.34 35.77 37.47
C ARG A 288 -0.01 35.79 35.99
N ASN A 289 0.40 36.94 35.45
CA ASN A 289 0.82 37.03 34.06
C ASN A 289 2.05 36.15 33.78
N GLU A 290 3.05 36.15 34.66
CA GLU A 290 4.25 35.32 34.45
C GLU A 290 3.95 33.82 34.65
N LYS A 291 3.07 33.43 35.59
CA LYS A 291 2.55 32.05 35.72
C LYS A 291 1.81 31.61 34.44
N ARG A 292 0.98 32.47 33.86
CA ARG A 292 0.31 32.24 32.57
C ARG A 292 1.32 32.08 31.42
N MET A 293 2.34 32.94 31.36
CA MET A 293 3.40 32.86 30.34
C MET A 293 4.27 31.59 30.49
N LEU A 294 4.50 31.14 31.72
CA LEU A 294 5.16 29.88 32.00
C LEU A 294 4.31 28.70 31.50
N GLN A 295 3.01 28.66 31.82
CA GLN A 295 2.08 27.65 31.30
C GLN A 295 2.10 27.61 29.77
N HIS A 296 2.03 28.77 29.09
CA HIS A 296 2.11 28.83 27.63
C HIS A 296 3.46 28.34 27.06
N SER A 297 4.57 28.60 27.76
CA SER A 297 5.89 28.14 27.33
C SER A 297 6.05 26.62 27.47
N VAL A 298 5.47 26.03 28.52
CA VAL A 298 5.43 24.57 28.71
C VAL A 298 4.49 23.92 27.70
N ASP A 299 3.31 24.51 27.48
CA ASP A 299 2.37 24.08 26.45
C ASP A 299 3.06 24.02 25.07
N ALA A 300 3.81 25.06 24.70
CA ALA A 300 4.53 25.13 23.43
C ALA A 300 5.66 24.11 23.31
N LEU A 301 6.34 23.76 24.42
CA LEU A 301 7.37 22.71 24.44
C LEU A 301 6.78 21.35 24.09
N PHE A 302 5.65 20.98 24.72
CA PHE A 302 5.02 19.69 24.51
C PHE A 302 4.21 19.62 23.22
N ASP A 303 3.34 20.59 22.94
CA ASP A 303 2.52 20.66 21.73
C ASP A 303 2.24 22.12 21.31
N ASN A 304 3.11 22.64 20.45
CA ASN A 304 3.01 24.01 19.94
C ASN A 304 1.79 24.23 19.03
N ASN A 305 1.35 23.19 18.31
CA ASN A 305 0.26 23.29 17.36
C ASN A 305 -1.12 23.39 18.04
N ARG A 306 -1.26 22.90 19.29
CA ARG A 306 -2.49 23.04 20.10
C ARG A 306 -2.56 24.35 20.88
N CYS A 307 -1.50 25.15 20.87
CA CYS A 307 -1.52 26.49 21.46
C CYS A 307 -2.41 27.41 20.61
N ARG A 308 -3.18 28.33 21.24
CA ARG A 308 -4.02 29.29 20.49
C ARG A 308 -3.20 30.15 19.53
N ARG A 309 -1.98 30.49 19.95
CA ARG A 309 -0.96 31.14 19.12
C ARG A 309 0.32 30.31 19.22
N PRO A 310 0.76 29.69 18.11
CA PRO A 310 2.00 28.93 18.11
C PRO A 310 3.19 29.86 18.25
N VAL A 311 4.21 29.38 18.94
CA VAL A 311 5.49 30.06 19.07
C VAL A 311 6.27 29.91 17.76
N VAL A 312 6.58 31.04 17.14
CA VAL A 312 7.35 31.12 15.89
C VAL A 312 8.83 31.43 16.16
N GLY A 313 9.69 30.90 15.30
CA GLY A 313 11.12 31.22 15.23
C GLY A 313 11.40 32.46 14.37
N SER A 314 12.68 32.75 14.14
CA SER A 314 13.13 33.91 13.33
C SER A 314 12.63 33.88 11.89
N ASN A 315 12.37 32.69 11.34
CA ASN A 315 11.90 32.50 9.96
C ASN A 315 10.37 32.53 9.84
N SER A 316 9.65 33.05 10.83
CA SER A 316 8.17 33.06 10.93
C SER A 316 7.50 31.68 10.88
N ARG A 317 8.28 30.60 10.87
CA ARG A 317 7.81 29.21 10.95
C ARG A 317 7.54 28.84 12.42
N PRO A 318 6.46 28.09 12.72
CA PRO A 318 6.24 27.53 14.04
C PRO A 318 7.37 26.55 14.41
N LEU A 319 7.89 26.67 15.63
CA LEU A 319 8.91 25.79 16.17
C LEU A 319 8.35 24.37 16.34
N LYS A 320 9.13 23.34 15.97
CA LYS A 320 8.75 21.93 16.19
C LYS A 320 8.76 21.59 17.68
N SER A 321 7.63 21.08 18.18
CA SER A 321 7.47 20.62 19.57
C SER A 321 7.84 19.14 19.74
N LEU A 322 7.85 18.66 21.00
CA LEU A 322 8.08 17.23 21.30
C LEU A 322 7.06 16.31 20.65
N THR A 323 5.78 16.72 20.63
CA THR A 323 4.71 15.94 19.98
C THR A 323 4.93 15.86 18.47
N ASP A 324 5.38 16.95 17.83
CA ASP A 324 5.63 16.99 16.38
C ASP A 324 6.82 16.13 15.95
N MET A 325 7.79 15.90 16.84
CA MET A 325 8.87 14.95 16.58
C MET A 325 8.39 13.51 16.55
N ILE A 326 7.31 13.19 17.28
CA ILE A 326 6.77 11.84 17.39
C ILE A 326 5.71 11.58 16.32
N LYS A 327 4.80 12.55 16.13
CA LYS A 327 3.63 12.46 15.25
C LYS A 327 3.96 12.88 13.80
N GLY A 328 3.13 12.41 12.88
CA GLY A 328 3.12 12.88 11.50
C GLY A 328 4.00 12.04 10.58
N LYS A 329 4.11 12.44 9.31
CA LYS A 329 4.90 11.71 8.30
C LYS A 329 6.40 11.80 8.58
N GLN A 330 6.87 12.98 9.03
CA GLN A 330 8.24 13.23 9.48
C GLN A 330 8.49 12.85 10.96
N GLY A 331 7.49 12.20 11.59
CA GLY A 331 7.61 11.79 12.98
C GLY A 331 8.47 10.54 13.12
N ARG A 332 9.11 10.35 14.27
CA ARG A 332 10.02 9.23 14.54
C ARG A 332 9.41 7.86 14.24
N PHE A 333 8.13 7.63 14.57
CA PHE A 333 7.47 6.34 14.33
C PHE A 333 7.43 5.97 12.85
N ARG A 334 7.12 6.92 11.97
CA ARG A 334 6.97 6.63 10.54
C ARG A 334 8.28 6.72 9.77
N GLU A 335 9.07 7.75 10.03
CA GLU A 335 10.27 8.05 9.23
C GLU A 335 11.52 7.30 9.70
N ASN A 336 11.64 6.98 10.99
CA ASN A 336 12.87 6.40 11.57
C ASN A 336 12.70 5.01 12.18
N LEU A 337 11.49 4.63 12.62
CA LEU A 337 11.24 3.29 13.17
C LEU A 337 10.76 2.34 12.07
N LEU A 338 9.68 2.69 11.37
CA LEU A 338 9.16 1.89 10.26
C LEU A 338 9.97 2.10 8.97
N GLY A 339 10.26 3.36 8.62
CA GLY A 339 11.23 3.69 7.59
C GLY A 339 12.64 3.74 8.17
N LYS A 340 13.61 3.10 7.53
CA LYS A 340 15.03 3.26 7.88
C LYS A 340 15.85 3.32 6.61
N ARG A 341 16.91 4.14 6.63
CA ARG A 341 17.98 4.00 5.64
C ARG A 341 18.80 2.78 6.03
N VAL A 342 19.12 1.96 5.05
CA VAL A 342 19.79 0.67 5.24
C VAL A 342 21.07 0.69 4.41
N ASP A 343 22.17 0.28 5.03
CA ASP A 343 23.44 0.08 4.34
C ASP A 343 23.36 -1.16 3.41
N TYR A 344 24.40 -1.43 2.63
CA TYR A 344 24.41 -2.54 1.65
C TYR A 344 23.23 -2.49 0.68
N SER A 345 22.92 -1.28 0.23
CA SER A 345 21.89 -1.04 -0.77
C SER A 345 22.38 -0.10 -1.87
N ALA A 346 21.87 -0.32 -3.07
CA ALA A 346 22.15 0.52 -4.24
C ALA A 346 20.85 0.80 -5.00
N ARG A 347 20.87 1.81 -5.87
CA ARG A 347 19.75 2.09 -6.79
C ARG A 347 20.30 2.42 -8.17
N SER A 348 19.69 1.85 -9.20
CA SER A 348 20.00 2.21 -10.59
C SER A 348 18.77 2.09 -11.49
N VAL A 349 18.90 2.63 -12.70
CA VAL A 349 17.90 2.52 -13.77
C VAL A 349 17.81 1.05 -14.22
N ILE A 350 16.60 0.60 -14.52
CA ILE A 350 16.37 -0.75 -15.03
C ILE A 350 16.41 -0.80 -16.56
N ALA A 351 16.86 -1.92 -17.09
CA ALA A 351 16.82 -2.23 -18.51
C ALA A 351 16.40 -3.71 -18.72
N VAL A 352 15.99 -4.04 -19.94
CA VAL A 352 15.46 -5.36 -20.28
C VAL A 352 16.61 -6.37 -20.40
N GLY A 353 16.55 -7.48 -19.67
CA GLY A 353 17.49 -8.60 -19.79
C GLY A 353 16.82 -9.85 -20.38
N PRO A 354 16.57 -9.92 -21.70
CA PRO A 354 15.84 -11.05 -22.30
C PRO A 354 16.61 -12.38 -22.21
N GLN A 355 17.94 -12.34 -22.14
CA GLN A 355 18.82 -13.51 -22.03
C GLN A 355 18.85 -14.13 -20.62
N LEU A 356 18.40 -13.40 -19.60
CA LEU A 356 18.39 -13.87 -18.22
C LEU A 356 17.35 -14.97 -18.05
N LYS A 357 17.57 -15.87 -17.09
CA LYS A 357 16.54 -16.81 -16.62
C LYS A 357 15.63 -16.12 -15.61
N LEU A 358 14.46 -16.70 -15.33
CA LEU A 358 13.47 -16.08 -14.42
C LEU A 358 14.03 -15.74 -13.03
N HIS A 359 14.91 -16.57 -12.46
CA HIS A 359 15.55 -16.38 -11.14
C HIS A 359 16.76 -15.45 -11.15
N GLN A 360 17.21 -14.97 -12.31
CA GLN A 360 18.44 -14.19 -12.44
C GLN A 360 18.16 -12.70 -12.63
N CYS A 361 19.08 -11.87 -12.16
CA CYS A 361 19.11 -10.44 -12.47
C CYS A 361 20.52 -9.99 -12.89
N GLY A 362 20.62 -9.03 -13.81
CA GLY A 362 21.92 -8.46 -14.18
C GLY A 362 22.33 -7.34 -13.23
N LEU A 363 23.44 -7.53 -12.53
CA LEU A 363 24.00 -6.54 -11.60
C LEU A 363 25.29 -5.92 -12.19
N PRO A 364 25.35 -4.59 -12.35
CA PRO A 364 26.55 -3.91 -12.80
C PRO A 364 27.77 -4.20 -11.92
N LYS A 365 28.89 -4.53 -12.55
CA LYS A 365 30.18 -4.79 -11.88
C LYS A 365 30.57 -3.73 -10.84
N LYS A 366 30.35 -2.45 -11.12
CA LYS A 366 30.65 -1.34 -10.18
C LYS A 366 29.77 -1.38 -8.92
N ILE A 367 28.49 -1.70 -9.09
CA ILE A 367 27.54 -1.79 -7.98
C ILE A 367 27.86 -3.03 -7.14
N ALA A 368 28.12 -4.17 -7.79
CA ALA A 368 28.52 -5.39 -7.13
C ALA A 368 29.79 -5.21 -6.29
N LEU A 369 30.83 -4.56 -6.83
CA LEU A 369 32.08 -4.29 -6.12
C LEU A 369 31.86 -3.51 -4.80
N GLU A 370 31.00 -2.49 -4.83
CA GLU A 370 30.72 -1.65 -3.65
C GLU A 370 29.89 -2.41 -2.62
N LEU A 371 28.85 -3.12 -3.07
CA LEU A 371 27.96 -3.84 -2.17
C LEU A 371 28.64 -5.04 -1.49
N TYR A 372 29.48 -5.78 -2.22
CA TYR A 372 30.17 -6.97 -1.73
C TYR A 372 31.56 -6.67 -1.11
N GLN A 373 31.94 -5.40 -0.99
CA GLN A 373 33.24 -4.96 -0.48
C GLN A 373 33.76 -5.73 0.77
N PRO A 374 32.98 -5.90 1.87
CA PRO A 374 33.50 -6.61 3.05
C PRO A 374 33.76 -8.10 2.81
N PHE A 375 32.96 -8.74 1.94
CA PHE A 375 33.11 -10.15 1.59
C PHE A 375 34.38 -10.37 0.76
N ILE A 376 34.64 -9.48 -0.20
CA ILE A 376 35.85 -9.52 -1.02
C ILE A 376 37.10 -9.31 -0.16
N ILE A 377 37.08 -8.32 0.75
CA ILE A 377 38.21 -8.06 1.67
C ILE A 377 38.51 -9.27 2.55
N ARG A 378 37.46 -9.95 3.06
CA ARG A 378 37.61 -11.17 3.84
C ARG A 378 38.23 -12.29 3.01
N ARG A 379 37.71 -12.52 1.79
CA ARG A 379 38.18 -13.59 0.91
C ARG A 379 39.62 -13.39 0.43
N LEU A 380 40.02 -12.16 0.09
CA LEU A 380 41.40 -11.79 -0.24
C LEU A 380 42.39 -12.12 0.89
N LYS A 381 41.96 -11.96 2.15
CA LYS A 381 42.77 -12.30 3.32
C LYS A 381 42.85 -13.81 3.53
N GLU A 382 41.74 -14.53 3.35
CA GLU A 382 41.69 -16.00 3.47
C GLU A 382 42.57 -16.70 2.42
N LEU A 383 42.62 -16.16 1.19
CA LEU A 383 43.46 -16.66 0.09
C LEU A 383 44.93 -16.22 0.20
N GLY A 384 45.28 -15.35 1.17
CA GLY A 384 46.65 -14.84 1.34
C GLY A 384 47.11 -13.85 0.26
N LEU A 385 46.19 -13.34 -0.58
CA LEU A 385 46.50 -12.32 -1.60
C LEU A 385 46.72 -10.93 -0.98
N ALA A 386 46.20 -10.69 0.23
CA ALA A 386 46.42 -9.46 0.99
C ALA A 386 46.67 -9.72 2.48
N ASP A 387 47.83 -9.27 2.98
CA ASP A 387 48.22 -9.46 4.39
C ASP A 387 47.39 -8.61 5.37
N THR A 388 46.95 -7.41 4.93
CA THR A 388 46.23 -6.45 5.78
C THR A 388 44.97 -5.93 5.10
N ILE A 389 43.97 -5.55 5.91
CA ILE A 389 42.72 -4.92 5.44
C ILE A 389 43.00 -3.66 4.60
N LYS A 390 44.03 -2.89 4.97
CA LYS A 390 44.44 -1.70 4.20
C LYS A 390 45.00 -2.08 2.83
N SER A 391 45.79 -3.16 2.74
CA SER A 391 46.30 -3.66 1.46
C SER A 391 45.15 -4.14 0.57
N ALA A 392 44.24 -4.96 1.12
CA ALA A 392 43.05 -5.44 0.41
C ALA A 392 42.18 -4.28 -0.10
N LYS A 393 41.98 -3.24 0.72
CA LYS A 393 41.23 -2.04 0.31
C LYS A 393 41.91 -1.30 -0.84
N LYS A 394 43.24 -1.18 -0.83
CA LYS A 394 44.01 -0.59 -1.96
C LYS A 394 43.91 -1.43 -3.24
N MET A 395 43.91 -2.77 -3.12
CA MET A 395 43.72 -3.65 -4.29
C MET A 395 42.32 -3.47 -4.90
N LEU A 396 41.30 -3.35 -4.06
CA LEU A 396 39.92 -3.09 -4.48
C LEU A 396 39.77 -1.71 -5.14
N GLU A 397 40.38 -0.67 -4.59
CA GLU A 397 40.40 0.68 -5.19
C GLU A 397 41.10 0.70 -6.56
N ARG A 398 42.13 -0.13 -6.74
CA ARG A 398 42.85 -0.30 -8.01
C ARG A 398 42.13 -1.21 -9.01
N LYS A 399 41.08 -1.92 -8.59
CA LYS A 399 40.32 -2.89 -9.41
C LYS A 399 41.22 -3.94 -10.06
N ALA A 400 42.11 -4.54 -9.26
CA ALA A 400 43.01 -5.60 -9.72
C ALA A 400 42.22 -6.81 -10.27
N GLU A 401 42.82 -7.59 -11.17
CA GLU A 401 42.11 -8.68 -11.88
C GLU A 401 41.61 -9.76 -10.92
N GLU A 402 42.38 -10.07 -9.88
CA GLU A 402 42.06 -11.07 -8.87
C GLU A 402 40.79 -10.73 -8.08
N VAL A 403 40.41 -9.45 -8.05
CA VAL A 403 39.18 -8.98 -7.38
C VAL A 403 37.94 -9.41 -8.15
N TRP A 404 38.01 -9.51 -9.48
CA TRP A 404 36.89 -9.92 -10.31
C TRP A 404 36.58 -11.41 -10.18
N ASP A 405 37.63 -12.24 -10.15
CA ASP A 405 37.49 -13.69 -9.94
C ASP A 405 36.86 -13.99 -8.58
N ILE A 406 37.33 -13.30 -7.53
CA ILE A 406 36.76 -13.42 -6.17
C ILE A 406 35.33 -12.90 -6.12
N LEU A 407 35.03 -11.80 -6.82
CA LEU A 407 33.68 -11.26 -6.85
C LEU A 407 32.71 -12.25 -7.49
N GLU A 408 33.11 -12.93 -8.57
CA GLU A 408 32.31 -13.96 -9.22
C GLU A 408 32.10 -15.18 -8.31
N GLU A 409 33.13 -15.61 -7.57
CA GLU A 409 33.02 -16.67 -6.55
C GLU A 409 32.05 -16.27 -5.42
N VAL A 410 32.17 -15.06 -4.87
CA VAL A 410 31.35 -14.56 -3.75
C VAL A 410 29.88 -14.37 -4.14
N ILE A 411 29.62 -14.07 -5.41
CA ILE A 411 28.28 -13.85 -5.94
C ILE A 411 27.52 -15.19 -6.13
N GLN A 412 28.24 -16.28 -6.39
CA GLN A 412 27.60 -17.59 -6.54
C GLN A 412 26.84 -17.96 -5.26
N GLU A 413 25.58 -18.37 -5.45
CA GLU A 413 24.63 -18.72 -4.39
C GLU A 413 24.27 -17.60 -3.40
N HIS A 414 24.67 -16.35 -3.65
CA HIS A 414 24.30 -15.22 -2.81
C HIS A 414 23.15 -14.41 -3.45
N PRO A 415 21.89 -14.62 -3.04
CA PRO A 415 20.76 -13.90 -3.62
C PRO A 415 20.81 -12.40 -3.28
N VAL A 416 20.22 -11.58 -4.14
CA VAL A 416 19.97 -10.15 -3.94
C VAL A 416 18.48 -9.87 -4.01
N MET A 417 18.00 -8.90 -3.24
CA MET A 417 16.60 -8.47 -3.28
C MET A 417 16.46 -7.23 -4.15
N LEU A 418 15.60 -7.27 -5.15
CA LEU A 418 15.19 -6.13 -5.94
C LEU A 418 13.87 -5.56 -5.43
N ASN A 419 13.78 -4.24 -5.36
CA ASN A 419 12.60 -3.52 -4.91
C ASN A 419 12.30 -2.34 -5.84
N ARG A 420 11.04 -2.23 -6.30
CA ARG A 420 10.53 -1.04 -6.99
C ARG A 420 9.63 -0.23 -6.07
N ALA A 421 9.98 1.05 -5.91
CA ALA A 421 9.15 2.00 -5.17
C ALA A 421 8.12 2.66 -6.12
N PRO A 422 6.84 2.81 -5.71
CA PRO A 422 6.23 2.37 -4.45
C PRO A 422 5.85 0.88 -4.43
N THR A 423 6.16 0.19 -3.34
CA THR A 423 5.79 -1.22 -3.14
C THR A 423 4.32 -1.33 -2.69
N LEU A 424 3.41 -1.67 -3.62
CA LEU A 424 1.97 -1.80 -3.33
C LEU A 424 1.56 -3.19 -2.80
N HIS A 425 2.32 -4.21 -3.17
CA HIS A 425 2.05 -5.61 -2.84
C HIS A 425 3.37 -6.38 -2.70
N ARG A 426 3.34 -7.58 -2.10
CA ARG A 426 4.55 -8.38 -1.81
C ARG A 426 5.46 -8.64 -3.01
N VAL A 427 4.89 -8.83 -4.22
CA VAL A 427 5.67 -9.13 -5.44
C VAL A 427 6.50 -7.94 -5.92
N GLY A 428 6.24 -6.73 -5.40
CA GLY A 428 7.11 -5.57 -5.61
C GLY A 428 8.50 -5.69 -4.95
N ILE A 429 8.75 -6.75 -4.17
CA ILE A 429 10.07 -7.14 -3.67
C ILE A 429 10.29 -8.62 -3.95
N GLN A 430 11.33 -8.96 -4.71
CA GLN A 430 11.68 -10.36 -5.01
C GLN A 430 13.20 -10.56 -4.90
N ALA A 431 13.60 -11.80 -4.64
CA ALA A 431 14.98 -12.22 -4.65
C ALA A 431 15.38 -12.79 -6.02
N PHE A 432 16.63 -12.54 -6.40
CA PHE A 432 17.25 -12.99 -7.64
C PHE A 432 18.71 -13.40 -7.38
N GLU A 433 19.23 -14.27 -8.23
CA GLU A 433 20.66 -14.55 -8.30
C GLU A 433 21.33 -13.55 -9.24
N PRO A 434 22.35 -12.78 -8.76
CA PRO A 434 22.95 -11.76 -9.58
C PRO A 434 23.95 -12.36 -10.58
N THR A 435 23.80 -11.98 -11.85
CA THR A 435 24.78 -12.19 -12.91
C THR A 435 25.54 -10.89 -13.17
N LEU A 436 26.86 -10.94 -13.21
CA LEU A 436 27.69 -9.76 -13.45
C LEU A 436 27.53 -9.26 -14.89
N ILE A 437 27.26 -7.97 -15.05
CA ILE A 437 27.13 -7.32 -16.35
C ILE A 437 27.98 -6.05 -16.44
N GLU A 438 28.29 -5.67 -17.67
CA GLU A 438 28.90 -4.37 -17.98
C GLU A 438 27.86 -3.24 -17.96
N GLY A 439 28.33 -2.02 -17.78
CA GLY A 439 27.48 -0.81 -17.74
C GLY A 439 27.09 -0.40 -16.32
N ASN A 440 26.00 0.37 -16.21
CA ASN A 440 25.52 0.92 -14.93
C ASN A 440 24.04 0.60 -14.66
N ALA A 441 23.29 0.02 -15.61
CA ALA A 441 21.86 -0.28 -15.46
C ALA A 441 21.64 -1.70 -14.94
N ILE A 442 20.61 -1.91 -14.12
CA ILE A 442 20.22 -3.24 -13.63
C ILE A 442 19.39 -3.91 -14.72
N LEU A 443 19.73 -5.14 -15.09
CA LEU A 443 18.90 -5.91 -16.04
C LEU A 443 17.91 -6.78 -15.28
N ILE A 444 16.64 -6.72 -15.69
CA ILE A 444 15.58 -7.54 -15.11
C ILE A 444 14.93 -8.42 -16.16
N HIS A 445 14.39 -9.55 -15.70
CA HIS A 445 13.69 -10.49 -16.54
C HIS A 445 12.34 -9.90 -17.03
N PRO A 446 11.97 -10.00 -18.33
CA PRO A 446 10.73 -9.40 -18.84
C PRO A 446 9.45 -9.93 -18.16
N LEU A 447 9.41 -11.20 -17.76
CA LEU A 447 8.21 -11.80 -17.13
C LEU A 447 7.95 -11.29 -15.70
N VAL A 448 8.94 -10.68 -15.02
CA VAL A 448 8.72 -10.13 -13.67
C VAL A 448 8.25 -8.69 -13.69
N CYS A 449 8.29 -8.02 -14.84
CA CYS A 449 7.91 -6.61 -14.99
C CYS A 449 6.46 -6.35 -14.57
N GLU A 450 5.53 -7.26 -14.87
CA GLU A 450 4.12 -7.13 -14.46
C GLU A 450 3.97 -7.14 -12.93
N GLY A 451 4.74 -7.97 -12.22
CA GLY A 451 4.73 -8.03 -10.76
C GLY A 451 5.37 -6.80 -10.10
N PHE A 452 6.43 -6.23 -10.68
CA PHE A 452 6.96 -4.94 -10.22
C PHE A 452 6.13 -3.74 -10.69
N ASN A 453 5.21 -3.95 -11.63
CA ASN A 453 4.53 -2.91 -12.40
C ASN A 453 5.55 -1.92 -13.01
N ALA A 454 6.66 -2.45 -13.53
CA ALA A 454 7.84 -1.70 -13.97
C ALA A 454 7.85 -1.50 -15.49
N ASP A 455 8.18 -0.28 -15.90
CA ASP A 455 8.34 0.11 -17.29
C ASP A 455 9.80 0.55 -17.56
N PHE A 456 10.23 0.58 -18.82
CA PHE A 456 11.63 0.88 -19.20
C PHE A 456 11.84 2.32 -19.69
N ASP A 457 11.11 3.28 -19.12
CA ASP A 457 11.15 4.71 -19.48
C ASP A 457 12.05 5.57 -18.57
N GLY A 458 12.83 4.92 -17.70
CA GLY A 458 13.71 5.58 -16.72
C GLY A 458 13.44 5.17 -15.27
N ASP A 459 12.53 4.23 -15.05
CA ASP A 459 12.30 3.61 -13.74
C ASP A 459 13.59 3.12 -13.09
N GLN A 460 13.61 3.20 -11.77
CA GLN A 460 14.75 2.79 -10.96
C GLN A 460 14.33 1.73 -9.95
N MET A 461 15.19 0.73 -9.76
CA MET A 461 15.03 -0.28 -8.72
C MET A 461 16.16 -0.17 -7.69
N ALA A 462 15.81 -0.46 -6.44
CA ALA A 462 16.76 -0.60 -5.36
C ALA A 462 17.18 -2.07 -5.23
N VAL A 463 18.47 -2.30 -4.96
CA VAL A 463 19.07 -3.60 -4.67
C VAL A 463 19.44 -3.64 -3.19
N HIS A 464 19.16 -4.74 -2.51
CA HIS A 464 19.53 -4.99 -1.13
C HIS A 464 20.20 -6.36 -0.99
N ILE A 465 21.25 -6.46 -0.17
CA ILE A 465 21.96 -7.72 0.08
C ILE A 465 21.54 -8.33 1.43
N PRO A 466 21.00 -9.56 1.47
CA PRO A 466 20.78 -10.30 2.71
C PRO A 466 22.11 -10.79 3.29
N LEU A 467 22.46 -10.34 4.50
CA LEU A 467 23.79 -10.61 5.08
C LEU A 467 23.86 -11.86 5.95
N SER A 468 22.81 -12.19 6.71
CA SER A 468 22.80 -13.38 7.56
C SER A 468 22.43 -14.63 6.75
N LEU A 469 22.90 -15.80 7.20
CA LEU A 469 22.60 -17.06 6.54
C LEU A 469 21.10 -17.37 6.54
N GLU A 470 20.39 -17.02 7.62
CA GLU A 470 18.95 -17.17 7.73
C GLU A 470 18.22 -16.28 6.71
N ALA A 471 18.67 -15.03 6.54
CA ALA A 471 18.07 -14.10 5.57
C ALA A 471 18.34 -14.54 4.12
N GLN A 472 19.52 -15.10 3.84
CA GLN A 472 19.85 -15.66 2.53
C GLN A 472 18.98 -16.89 2.23
N ALA A 473 18.83 -17.79 3.20
CA ALA A 473 17.96 -18.96 3.08
C ALA A 473 16.50 -18.56 2.89
N GLU A 474 16.00 -17.60 3.68
CA GLU A 474 14.65 -17.05 3.56
C GLU A 474 14.42 -16.43 2.17
N ALA A 475 15.36 -15.62 1.69
CA ALA A 475 15.28 -15.01 0.37
C ALA A 475 15.22 -16.07 -0.74
N LYS A 476 16.04 -17.12 -0.65
CA LYS A 476 16.09 -18.20 -1.65
C LYS A 476 14.84 -19.10 -1.63
N ILE A 477 14.30 -19.40 -0.44
CA ILE A 477 13.16 -20.30 -0.27
C ILE A 477 11.83 -19.58 -0.51
N LEU A 478 11.65 -18.36 -0.01
CA LEU A 478 10.35 -17.66 -0.03
C LEU A 478 10.27 -16.56 -1.09
N MET A 479 11.36 -15.81 -1.29
CA MET A 479 11.32 -14.57 -2.08
C MET A 479 11.80 -14.72 -3.52
N LEU A 480 12.42 -15.85 -3.87
CA LEU A 480 12.92 -16.08 -5.23
C LEU A 480 11.79 -15.90 -6.24
N SER A 481 12.07 -15.21 -7.35
CA SER A 481 11.07 -14.91 -8.38
C SER A 481 10.39 -16.17 -8.93
N SER A 482 11.11 -17.28 -9.04
CA SER A 482 10.60 -18.60 -9.47
C SER A 482 9.52 -19.18 -8.56
N ASN A 483 9.45 -18.77 -7.29
CA ASN A 483 8.43 -19.24 -6.35
C ASN A 483 7.18 -18.34 -6.36
N ASN A 484 7.29 -17.11 -6.85
CA ASN A 484 6.25 -16.10 -6.81
C ASN A 484 5.63 -15.88 -8.20
N ILE A 485 5.08 -16.95 -8.78
CA ILE A 485 4.47 -16.95 -10.13
C ILE A 485 3.00 -16.50 -10.08
N LEU A 486 2.27 -16.84 -9.02
CA LEU A 486 0.84 -16.57 -8.90
C LEU A 486 0.58 -15.26 -8.15
N SER A 487 -0.52 -14.60 -8.49
CA SER A 487 -1.00 -13.42 -7.79
C SER A 487 -1.59 -13.81 -6.42
N PRO A 488 -1.19 -13.12 -5.32
CA PRO A 488 -1.79 -13.32 -3.99
C PRO A 488 -3.29 -13.00 -3.91
N ALA A 489 -3.82 -12.21 -4.85
CA ALA A 489 -5.20 -11.73 -4.79
C ALA A 489 -6.20 -12.75 -5.34
N ASN A 490 -5.83 -13.47 -6.41
CA ASN A 490 -6.76 -14.30 -7.17
C ASN A 490 -6.18 -15.65 -7.63
N GLY A 491 -4.91 -15.95 -7.33
CA GLY A 491 -4.27 -17.21 -7.72
C GLY A 491 -3.97 -17.36 -9.21
N LYS A 492 -4.25 -16.34 -10.03
CA LYS A 492 -3.92 -16.37 -11.46
C LYS A 492 -2.42 -16.15 -11.67
N PRO A 493 -1.80 -16.75 -12.69
CA PRO A 493 -0.40 -16.49 -13.02
C PRO A 493 -0.18 -15.01 -13.30
N LEU A 494 0.83 -14.44 -12.64
CA LEU A 494 1.30 -13.06 -12.78
C LEU A 494 2.53 -12.98 -13.69
N ALA A 495 3.42 -13.98 -13.63
CA ALA A 495 4.54 -14.11 -14.56
C ALA A 495 4.05 -14.69 -15.90
N VAL A 496 3.32 -13.89 -16.66
CA VAL A 496 2.75 -14.25 -17.96
C VAL A 496 3.50 -13.51 -19.05
N PRO A 497 3.74 -14.13 -20.22
CA PRO A 497 4.21 -13.41 -21.39
C PRO A 497 3.28 -12.24 -21.73
N THR A 498 3.83 -11.06 -21.95
CA THR A 498 3.08 -9.84 -22.25
C THR A 498 3.53 -9.23 -23.58
N GLN A 499 2.69 -8.36 -24.13
CA GLN A 499 2.98 -7.52 -25.31
C GLN A 499 3.53 -8.36 -26.48
N ASP A 500 4.78 -8.13 -26.88
CA ASP A 500 5.39 -8.69 -28.08
C ASP A 500 5.46 -10.21 -28.05
N MET A 501 5.69 -10.83 -26.88
CA MET A 501 5.68 -12.28 -26.75
C MET A 501 4.32 -12.88 -27.13
N ILE A 502 3.22 -12.21 -26.75
CA ILE A 502 1.86 -12.62 -27.13
C ILE A 502 1.64 -12.44 -28.63
N LEU A 503 2.19 -11.39 -29.25
CA LEU A 503 2.13 -11.23 -30.71
C LEU A 503 2.82 -12.37 -31.44
N GLY A 504 3.98 -12.81 -30.94
CA GLY A 504 4.69 -13.97 -31.45
C GLY A 504 3.84 -15.25 -31.40
N PHE A 505 3.26 -15.57 -30.24
CA PHE A 505 2.41 -16.76 -30.12
C PHE A 505 1.13 -16.67 -30.94
N TYR A 506 0.52 -15.48 -31.00
CA TYR A 506 -0.66 -15.26 -31.83
C TYR A 506 -0.30 -15.51 -33.30
N TYR A 507 0.81 -14.95 -33.77
CA TYR A 507 1.29 -15.16 -35.14
C TYR A 507 1.56 -16.64 -35.45
N MET A 508 2.21 -17.37 -34.54
CA MET A 508 2.47 -18.81 -34.69
C MET A 508 1.20 -19.66 -34.73
N THR A 509 0.18 -19.29 -33.98
CA THR A 509 -1.03 -20.13 -33.80
C THR A 509 -2.20 -19.72 -34.68
N PHE A 510 -2.03 -18.64 -35.44
CA PHE A 510 -3.01 -18.12 -36.39
C PHE A 510 -3.14 -19.04 -37.61
N THR A 511 -4.38 -19.28 -38.02
CA THR A 511 -4.69 -20.09 -39.20
C THR A 511 -5.19 -19.18 -40.31
N LYS A 512 -4.58 -19.28 -41.49
CA LYS A 512 -4.96 -18.46 -42.65
C LYS A 512 -5.23 -19.36 -43.87
N ARG A 513 -6.21 -18.97 -44.69
CA ARG A 513 -6.57 -19.68 -45.93
C ARG A 513 -5.74 -19.18 -47.11
N ASN A 514 -5.68 -19.97 -48.18
CA ASN A 514 -4.96 -19.67 -49.43
C ASN A 514 -3.44 -19.51 -49.25
N LEU A 515 -2.84 -20.33 -48.37
CA LEU A 515 -1.39 -20.36 -48.15
C LEU A 515 -0.72 -21.57 -48.81
N LYS A 516 0.58 -21.45 -49.04
CA LYS A 516 1.40 -22.52 -49.62
C LYS A 516 1.39 -23.75 -48.70
N GLY A 517 1.02 -24.90 -49.25
CA GLY A 517 0.97 -26.17 -48.51
C GLY A 517 -0.36 -26.43 -47.77
N GLU A 518 -1.40 -25.66 -48.06
CA GLU A 518 -2.76 -25.90 -47.55
C GLU A 518 -3.25 -27.32 -47.90
N HIS A 519 -3.84 -28.00 -46.92
CA HIS A 519 -4.37 -29.36 -46.97
C HIS A 519 -3.35 -30.49 -47.24
N MET A 520 -2.05 -30.22 -47.20
CA MET A 520 -1.04 -31.27 -47.24
C MET A 520 -1.19 -32.24 -46.06
N ILE A 521 -0.95 -33.53 -46.32
CA ILE A 521 -1.07 -34.61 -45.36
C ILE A 521 0.32 -35.08 -44.95
N PHE A 522 0.58 -35.11 -43.64
CA PHE A 522 1.86 -35.55 -43.07
C PHE A 522 1.69 -36.77 -42.16
N ALA A 523 2.70 -37.65 -42.16
CA ALA A 523 2.70 -38.86 -41.35
C ALA A 523 3.12 -38.59 -39.89
N SER A 524 3.99 -37.59 -39.66
CA SER A 524 4.48 -37.22 -38.34
C SER A 524 4.74 -35.72 -38.20
N PHE A 525 4.89 -35.24 -36.97
CA PHE A 525 5.30 -33.85 -36.70
C PHE A 525 6.71 -33.54 -37.20
N LYS A 526 7.61 -34.53 -37.33
CA LYS A 526 8.95 -34.30 -37.88
C LYS A 526 8.90 -33.95 -39.37
N ASP A 527 8.03 -34.61 -40.12
CA ASP A 527 7.85 -34.35 -41.55
C ASP A 527 7.28 -32.94 -41.79
N VAL A 528 6.40 -32.48 -40.90
CA VAL A 528 5.87 -31.11 -40.92
C VAL A 528 7.00 -30.10 -40.73
N MET A 529 7.87 -30.32 -39.73
CA MET A 529 9.00 -29.43 -39.45
C MET A 529 9.98 -29.39 -40.62
N GLN A 530 10.32 -30.54 -41.18
CA GLN A 530 11.19 -30.59 -42.36
C GLN A 530 10.58 -29.84 -43.55
N ALA A 531 9.28 -30.02 -43.81
CA ALA A 531 8.60 -29.32 -44.90
C ALA A 531 8.53 -27.80 -44.68
N TYR A 532 8.43 -27.35 -43.43
CA TYR A 532 8.50 -25.94 -43.06
C TYR A 532 9.92 -25.38 -43.28
N GLU A 533 10.96 -26.09 -42.83
CA GLU A 533 12.37 -25.70 -43.01
C GLU A 533 12.78 -25.63 -44.48
N GLU A 534 12.26 -26.54 -45.32
CA GLU A 534 12.45 -26.53 -46.78
C GLU A 534 11.60 -25.44 -47.49
N GLY A 535 10.77 -24.69 -46.76
CA GLY A 535 9.90 -23.65 -47.32
C GLY A 535 8.78 -24.18 -48.22
N LYS A 536 8.40 -25.45 -48.07
CA LYS A 536 7.31 -26.09 -48.83
C LYS A 536 5.92 -25.77 -48.26
N VAL A 537 5.83 -25.53 -46.96
CA VAL A 537 4.59 -25.18 -46.24
C VAL A 537 4.80 -23.88 -45.47
N ASP A 538 3.79 -23.00 -45.47
CA ASP A 538 3.78 -21.79 -44.66
C ASP A 538 3.45 -22.08 -43.18
N LEU A 539 3.95 -21.27 -42.25
CA LEU A 539 3.75 -21.43 -40.80
C LEU A 539 2.26 -21.54 -40.41
N ASN A 540 1.41 -20.78 -41.12
CA ASN A 540 0.01 -20.58 -40.77
C ASN A 540 -0.96 -21.35 -41.69
N ALA A 541 -0.42 -22.19 -42.58
CA ALA A 541 -1.21 -23.01 -43.49
C ALA A 541 -1.90 -24.16 -42.74
N PRO A 542 -3.20 -24.42 -42.99
CA PRO A 542 -3.91 -25.53 -42.38
C PRO A 542 -3.48 -26.86 -43.04
N ILE A 543 -2.85 -27.72 -42.24
CA ILE A 543 -2.34 -29.04 -42.63
C ILE A 543 -3.11 -30.16 -41.93
N ARG A 544 -2.99 -31.39 -42.43
CA ARG A 544 -3.54 -32.60 -41.81
C ARG A 544 -2.41 -33.51 -41.39
N VAL A 545 -2.33 -33.83 -40.10
CA VAL A 545 -1.24 -34.67 -39.56
C VAL A 545 -1.82 -35.90 -38.89
N LYS A 546 -1.21 -37.05 -39.12
CA LYS A 546 -1.52 -38.25 -38.33
C LYS A 546 -0.94 -38.10 -36.93
N TYR A 547 -1.79 -37.96 -35.93
CA TYR A 547 -1.41 -37.83 -34.52
C TYR A 547 -2.16 -38.84 -33.67
N LEU A 548 -1.45 -39.47 -32.72
CA LEU A 548 -2.00 -40.41 -31.76
C LEU A 548 -1.71 -39.86 -30.37
N GLY A 549 -2.76 -39.56 -29.60
CA GLY A 549 -2.63 -38.99 -28.26
C GLY A 549 -3.81 -38.11 -27.88
N THR A 550 -3.67 -37.42 -26.74
CA THR A 550 -4.66 -36.50 -26.19
C THR A 550 -4.54 -35.12 -26.81
N VAL A 551 -5.67 -34.52 -27.16
CA VAL A 551 -5.80 -33.18 -27.77
C VAL A 551 -6.82 -32.37 -26.97
N LYS A 552 -6.52 -31.09 -26.73
CA LYS A 552 -7.52 -30.09 -26.32
C LYS A 552 -7.80 -29.20 -27.52
N ASN A 553 -8.92 -29.43 -28.19
CA ASN A 553 -9.30 -28.71 -29.40
C ASN A 553 -10.16 -27.48 -29.05
N GLN A 554 -9.53 -26.31 -29.01
CA GLN A 554 -10.21 -25.05 -28.71
C GLN A 554 -11.14 -24.63 -29.83
N ASP A 555 -10.79 -24.94 -31.09
CA ASP A 555 -11.61 -24.56 -32.25
C ASP A 555 -12.97 -25.27 -32.26
N ALA A 556 -13.08 -26.41 -31.55
CA ALA A 556 -14.33 -27.16 -31.37
C ALA A 556 -15.08 -26.81 -30.07
N TYR A 557 -14.47 -26.04 -29.15
CA TYR A 557 -15.06 -25.70 -27.87
C TYR A 557 -15.88 -24.40 -27.97
N LEU A 558 -17.21 -24.57 -28.12
CA LEU A 558 -18.15 -23.47 -28.41
C LEU A 558 -18.42 -22.51 -27.23
N LEU A 559 -18.07 -22.89 -26.00
CA LEU A 559 -18.34 -22.10 -24.79
C LEU A 559 -17.34 -20.94 -24.61
N ASP A 560 -16.06 -21.24 -24.40
CA ASP A 560 -14.98 -20.24 -24.38
C ASP A 560 -13.70 -20.79 -25.00
N PRO A 561 -13.35 -20.43 -26.25
CA PRO A 561 -12.15 -20.93 -26.93
C PRO A 561 -10.83 -20.65 -26.20
N GLN A 562 -10.81 -19.77 -25.19
CA GLN A 562 -9.60 -19.45 -24.42
C GLN A 562 -9.52 -20.17 -23.07
N ASP A 563 -10.56 -20.90 -22.65
CA ASP A 563 -10.57 -21.68 -21.42
C ASP A 563 -9.96 -23.07 -21.63
N ILE A 564 -8.63 -23.13 -21.49
CA ILE A 564 -7.86 -24.35 -21.69
C ILE A 564 -8.02 -25.31 -20.51
N VAL A 565 -8.25 -24.80 -19.29
CA VAL A 565 -8.35 -25.64 -18.09
C VAL A 565 -9.55 -26.58 -18.25
N ASN A 566 -10.69 -26.01 -18.63
CA ASN A 566 -11.97 -26.73 -18.71
C ASN A 566 -12.27 -27.37 -20.07
N CYS A 567 -11.48 -27.05 -21.11
CA CYS A 567 -11.63 -27.66 -22.44
C CYS A 567 -11.54 -29.19 -22.36
N PRO A 568 -12.51 -29.94 -22.90
CA PRO A 568 -12.51 -31.40 -22.84
C PRO A 568 -11.30 -31.98 -23.57
N VAL A 569 -10.73 -33.04 -23.01
CA VAL A 569 -9.63 -33.77 -23.61
C VAL A 569 -10.21 -34.82 -24.55
N THR A 570 -9.88 -34.75 -25.83
CA THR A 570 -10.21 -35.79 -26.81
C THR A 570 -9.00 -36.69 -27.02
N GLU A 571 -9.19 -38.00 -26.88
CA GLU A 571 -8.15 -38.99 -27.16
C GLU A 571 -8.33 -39.53 -28.58
N ILE A 572 -7.33 -39.33 -29.45
CA ILE A 572 -7.35 -39.85 -30.82
C ILE A 572 -6.70 -41.23 -30.81
N ARG A 573 -7.50 -42.29 -30.98
CA ARG A 573 -7.03 -43.68 -30.99
C ARG A 573 -6.73 -44.15 -32.40
N ARG A 574 -5.96 -45.24 -32.52
CA ARG A 574 -5.59 -45.83 -33.83
C ARG A 574 -6.79 -46.27 -34.66
N GLU A 575 -7.90 -46.60 -34.00
CA GLU A 575 -9.13 -47.10 -34.63
C GLU A 575 -9.93 -46.00 -35.34
N ASP A 576 -9.77 -44.74 -34.94
CA ASP A 576 -10.58 -43.62 -35.45
C ASP A 576 -10.13 -43.11 -36.83
N ASN A 577 -8.96 -43.54 -37.31
CA ASN A 577 -8.29 -43.08 -38.54
C ASN A 577 -8.31 -41.54 -38.73
N HIS A 578 -8.39 -40.80 -37.62
CA HIS A 578 -8.66 -39.38 -37.60
C HIS A 578 -7.37 -38.58 -37.85
N LEU A 579 -7.39 -37.71 -38.86
CA LEU A 579 -6.29 -36.79 -39.15
C LEU A 579 -6.51 -35.48 -38.38
N LEU A 580 -5.53 -35.09 -37.56
CA LEU A 580 -5.58 -33.83 -36.83
C LEU A 580 -5.38 -32.67 -37.81
N VAL A 581 -6.37 -31.78 -37.89
CA VAL A 581 -6.24 -30.51 -38.63
C VAL A 581 -5.53 -29.50 -37.73
N THR A 582 -4.33 -29.06 -38.11
CA THR A 582 -3.52 -28.10 -37.34
C THR A 582 -2.67 -27.23 -38.26
N THR A 583 -1.76 -26.43 -37.71
CA THR A 583 -0.78 -25.63 -38.48
C THR A 583 0.64 -25.98 -38.04
N PRO A 584 1.66 -25.82 -38.91
CA PRO A 584 3.06 -25.99 -38.50
C PRO A 584 3.42 -25.14 -37.26
N GLY A 585 2.93 -23.91 -37.17
CA GLY A 585 3.20 -23.05 -36.02
C GLY A 585 2.58 -23.54 -34.71
N ARG A 586 1.39 -24.17 -34.74
CA ARG A 586 0.82 -24.87 -33.57
C ARG A 586 1.63 -26.09 -33.18
N VAL A 587 2.21 -26.83 -34.13
CA VAL A 587 3.11 -27.96 -33.84
C VAL A 587 4.36 -27.48 -33.11
N ILE A 588 4.99 -26.40 -33.60
CA ILE A 588 6.16 -25.78 -32.95
C ILE A 588 5.80 -25.32 -31.54
N PHE A 589 4.68 -24.63 -31.38
CA PHE A 589 4.22 -24.15 -30.08
C PHE A 589 4.06 -25.29 -29.07
N ASN A 590 3.49 -26.43 -29.49
CA ASN A 590 3.31 -27.59 -28.61
C ASN A 590 4.63 -28.29 -28.25
N GLN A 591 5.69 -28.18 -29.06
CA GLN A 591 7.02 -28.71 -28.70
C GLN A 591 7.68 -27.94 -27.55
N LEU A 592 7.25 -26.71 -27.28
CA LEU A 592 7.73 -25.90 -26.15
C LEU A 592 7.18 -26.41 -24.81
N LEU A 593 6.04 -27.09 -24.83
CA LEU A 593 5.32 -27.54 -23.65
C LEU A 593 5.99 -28.78 -23.02
N PRO A 594 5.85 -28.97 -21.69
CA PRO A 594 6.38 -30.15 -21.03
C PRO A 594 5.66 -31.43 -21.47
N GLN A 595 6.35 -32.56 -21.37
CA GLN A 595 5.79 -33.87 -21.69
C GLN A 595 4.61 -34.19 -20.77
N GLY A 596 3.54 -34.78 -21.34
CA GLY A 596 2.32 -35.15 -20.61
C GLY A 596 1.16 -34.17 -20.78
N ILE A 597 1.39 -33.01 -21.42
CA ILE A 597 0.32 -32.06 -21.73
C ILE A 597 -0.39 -32.46 -23.03
N PRO A 598 -1.74 -32.43 -23.09
CA PRO A 598 -2.48 -32.63 -24.32
C PRO A 598 -2.10 -31.62 -25.40
N PHE A 599 -2.13 -32.04 -26.66
CA PHE A 599 -1.85 -31.14 -27.78
C PHE A 599 -2.89 -30.01 -27.80
N ILE A 600 -2.42 -28.76 -27.66
CA ILE A 600 -3.27 -27.57 -27.65
C ILE A 600 -3.49 -27.14 -29.10
N ASN A 601 -4.73 -27.29 -29.58
CA ASN A 601 -5.10 -26.91 -30.95
C ASN A 601 -6.07 -25.73 -30.93
N GLY A 602 -5.54 -24.52 -31.08
CA GLY A 602 -6.32 -23.28 -31.06
C GLY A 602 -5.47 -22.02 -31.19
N LEU A 603 -6.15 -20.88 -31.34
CA LEU A 603 -5.52 -19.57 -31.39
C LEU A 603 -5.17 -19.07 -29.99
N MET A 604 -3.89 -18.82 -29.74
CA MET A 604 -3.40 -18.41 -28.43
C MET A 604 -3.41 -16.89 -28.27
N LYS A 605 -4.41 -16.36 -27.54
CA LYS A 605 -4.46 -14.95 -27.11
C LYS A 605 -3.88 -14.81 -25.70
N LYS A 606 -3.73 -13.58 -25.20
CA LYS A 606 -3.23 -13.31 -23.83
C LYS A 606 -3.95 -14.15 -22.76
N LYS A 607 -5.28 -14.23 -22.82
CA LYS A 607 -6.09 -15.02 -21.89
C LYS A 607 -5.81 -16.52 -22.00
N GLY A 608 -5.76 -17.06 -23.22
CA GLY A 608 -5.43 -18.46 -23.46
C GLY A 608 -4.04 -18.83 -22.94
N VAL A 609 -3.03 -17.98 -23.17
CA VAL A 609 -1.67 -18.21 -22.65
C VAL A 609 -1.64 -18.20 -21.12
N GLN A 610 -2.35 -17.26 -20.48
CA GLN A 610 -2.45 -17.23 -19.02
C GLN A 610 -3.11 -18.51 -18.45
N ASN A 611 -4.20 -18.96 -19.07
CA ASN A 611 -4.89 -20.20 -18.69
C ASN A 611 -4.02 -21.45 -18.95
N LEU A 612 -3.22 -21.47 -20.02
CA LEU A 612 -2.28 -22.55 -20.30
C LEU A 612 -1.22 -22.64 -19.21
N ILE A 613 -0.63 -21.52 -18.80
CA ILE A 613 0.37 -21.48 -17.71
C ILE A 613 -0.26 -21.97 -16.41
N TYR A 614 -1.49 -21.57 -16.12
CA TYR A 614 -2.22 -22.07 -14.94
C TYR A 614 -2.46 -23.58 -15.01
N TYR A 615 -2.83 -24.10 -16.18
CA TYR A 615 -3.01 -25.54 -16.40
C TYR A 615 -1.70 -26.33 -16.25
N ILE A 616 -0.58 -25.82 -16.79
CA ILE A 616 0.75 -26.42 -16.59
C ILE A 616 1.09 -26.47 -15.10
N TYR A 617 0.84 -25.35 -14.40
CA TYR A 617 1.13 -25.21 -12.99
C TYR A 617 0.35 -26.22 -12.13
N LEU A 618 -0.96 -26.38 -12.37
CA LEU A 618 -1.79 -27.31 -11.62
C LEU A 618 -1.36 -28.77 -11.80
N ASN A 619 -0.94 -29.17 -12.99
CA ASN A 619 -0.63 -30.58 -13.30
C ASN A 619 0.85 -30.95 -13.06
N HIS A 620 1.79 -30.02 -13.26
CA HIS A 620 3.23 -30.30 -13.22
C HIS A 620 3.99 -29.51 -12.14
N GLY A 621 3.34 -28.58 -11.44
CA GLY A 621 3.94 -27.78 -10.37
C GLY A 621 4.91 -26.70 -10.85
N PHE A 622 5.69 -26.15 -9.92
CA PHE A 622 6.52 -24.96 -10.15
C PHE A 622 7.68 -25.18 -11.14
N GLY A 623 8.49 -26.22 -10.96
CA GLY A 623 9.74 -26.43 -11.71
C GLY A 623 9.54 -26.49 -13.23
N PRO A 624 8.71 -27.42 -13.74
CA PRO A 624 8.41 -27.50 -15.17
C PRO A 624 7.76 -26.23 -15.72
N THR A 625 6.93 -25.54 -14.93
CA THR A 625 6.30 -24.28 -15.33
C THR A 625 7.34 -23.20 -15.59
N VAL A 626 8.31 -23.01 -14.69
CA VAL A 626 9.39 -22.00 -14.86
C VAL A 626 10.23 -22.31 -16.10
N ALA A 627 10.64 -23.57 -16.29
CA ALA A 627 11.41 -23.96 -17.47
C ALA A 627 10.64 -23.73 -18.77
N THR A 628 9.31 -23.93 -18.74
CA THR A 628 8.44 -23.66 -19.90
C THR A 628 8.31 -22.16 -20.16
N LEU A 629 8.17 -21.34 -19.11
CA LEU A 629 8.11 -19.88 -19.23
C LEU A 629 9.35 -19.29 -19.88
N ASP A 630 10.55 -19.76 -19.50
CA ASP A 630 11.81 -19.31 -20.10
C ASP A 630 11.87 -19.67 -21.60
N LYS A 631 11.49 -20.90 -21.98
CA LYS A 631 11.41 -21.33 -23.40
C LYS A 631 10.36 -20.54 -24.18
N MET A 632 9.19 -20.31 -23.58
CA MET A 632 8.11 -19.54 -24.17
C MET A 632 8.56 -18.11 -24.44
N LYS A 633 9.25 -17.46 -23.49
CA LYS A 633 9.81 -16.12 -23.69
C LYS A 633 10.73 -16.05 -24.90
N GLU A 634 11.69 -16.98 -25.02
CA GLU A 634 12.63 -17.02 -26.15
C GLU A 634 11.89 -17.18 -27.48
N ALA A 635 11.00 -18.17 -27.59
CA ALA A 635 10.20 -18.39 -28.78
C ALA A 635 9.29 -17.18 -29.09
N GLY A 636 8.66 -16.59 -28.07
CA GLY A 636 7.79 -15.43 -28.23
C GLY A 636 8.51 -14.25 -28.89
N PHE A 637 9.72 -13.92 -28.43
CA PHE A 637 10.53 -12.86 -29.04
C PHE A 637 11.05 -13.22 -30.43
N GLU A 638 11.48 -14.47 -30.65
CA GLU A 638 11.95 -14.92 -31.96
C GLU A 638 10.86 -14.83 -33.02
N TYR A 639 9.68 -15.40 -32.75
CA TYR A 639 8.57 -15.40 -33.69
C TYR A 639 7.90 -14.04 -33.84
N ALA A 640 7.92 -13.18 -32.81
CA ALA A 640 7.50 -11.80 -32.94
C ALA A 640 8.43 -11.02 -33.91
N THR A 641 9.74 -11.26 -33.83
CA THR A 641 10.73 -10.66 -34.74
C THR A 641 10.55 -11.16 -36.16
N ARG A 642 10.34 -12.47 -36.35
CA ARG A 642 10.06 -13.08 -37.67
C ARG A 642 8.75 -12.59 -38.28
N ALA A 643 7.73 -12.34 -37.46
CA ALA A 643 6.45 -11.80 -37.94
C ALA A 643 6.59 -10.41 -38.57
N GLY A 644 7.59 -9.63 -38.14
CA GLY A 644 7.91 -8.34 -38.76
C GLY A 644 6.77 -7.33 -38.71
N PHE A 645 5.91 -7.38 -37.69
CA PHE A 645 4.78 -6.46 -37.58
C PHE A 645 5.26 -5.01 -37.46
N THR A 646 4.83 -4.17 -38.40
CA THR A 646 5.04 -2.72 -38.38
C THR A 646 3.71 -2.00 -38.23
N ILE A 647 3.72 -0.73 -37.83
CA ILE A 647 2.51 0.11 -37.83
C ILE A 647 2.74 1.26 -38.81
N SER A 648 1.81 1.42 -39.75
CA SER A 648 1.76 2.53 -40.71
C SER A 648 0.40 3.23 -40.67
N ILE A 649 0.33 4.43 -41.26
CA ILE A 649 -0.92 5.18 -41.42
C ILE A 649 -1.92 4.43 -42.32
N SER A 650 -1.41 3.61 -43.25
CA SER A 650 -2.23 2.82 -44.17
C SER A 650 -2.96 1.67 -43.46
N ASP A 651 -2.40 1.16 -42.36
CA ASP A 651 -3.00 0.07 -41.58
C ASP A 651 -4.27 0.52 -40.81
N LEU A 652 -4.41 1.83 -40.58
CA LEU A 652 -5.58 2.44 -39.96
C LEU A 652 -6.72 2.57 -40.99
N LEU A 653 -7.57 1.57 -41.09
CA LEU A 653 -8.70 1.57 -42.03
C LEU A 653 -9.89 2.35 -41.46
N VAL A 654 -10.31 3.39 -42.18
CA VAL A 654 -11.55 4.13 -41.90
C VAL A 654 -12.67 3.45 -42.69
N PRO A 655 -13.77 3.02 -42.05
CA PRO A 655 -14.85 2.34 -42.76
C PRO A 655 -15.53 3.30 -43.75
N PRO A 656 -15.74 2.88 -45.02
CA PRO A 656 -16.34 3.73 -46.06
C PRO A 656 -17.79 4.13 -45.72
N GLU A 657 -18.50 3.35 -44.92
CA GLU A 657 -19.87 3.62 -44.47
C GLU A 657 -19.96 4.71 -43.39
N LYS A 658 -18.83 5.17 -42.83
CA LYS A 658 -18.81 6.18 -41.77
C LYS A 658 -19.60 7.46 -42.11
N PRO A 659 -19.45 8.10 -43.28
CA PRO A 659 -20.19 9.31 -43.62
C PRO A 659 -21.70 9.08 -43.66
N GLU A 660 -22.13 7.89 -44.11
CA GLU A 660 -23.54 7.52 -44.18
C GLU A 660 -24.15 7.39 -42.76
N ILE A 661 -23.43 6.77 -41.83
CA ILE A 661 -23.85 6.61 -40.44
C ILE A 661 -23.98 7.99 -39.75
N ILE A 662 -23.01 8.89 -39.98
CA ILE A 662 -23.04 10.24 -39.42
C ILE A 662 -24.23 11.03 -39.98
N ALA A 663 -24.41 11.05 -41.30
CA ALA A 663 -25.54 11.74 -41.93
C ALA A 663 -26.90 11.17 -41.51
N GLY A 664 -27.00 9.85 -41.31
CA GLY A 664 -28.19 9.20 -40.77
C GLY A 664 -28.50 9.64 -39.34
N THR A 665 -27.47 9.77 -38.51
CA THR A 665 -27.60 10.22 -37.11
C THR A 665 -28.00 11.70 -37.04
N GLU A 666 -27.43 12.56 -37.86
CA GLU A 666 -27.78 13.99 -37.94
C GLU A 666 -29.25 14.20 -38.33
N LYS A 667 -29.78 13.43 -39.29
CA LYS A 667 -31.21 13.46 -39.64
C LYS A 667 -32.13 13.06 -38.48
N LEU A 668 -31.72 12.08 -37.67
CA LEU A 668 -32.48 11.69 -36.48
C LEU A 668 -32.46 12.78 -35.40
N LEU A 669 -31.35 13.49 -35.25
CA LEU A 669 -31.22 14.62 -34.32
C LEU A 669 -32.13 15.79 -34.72
N GLU A 670 -32.24 16.10 -36.02
CA GLU A 670 -33.18 17.13 -36.49
C GLU A 670 -34.64 16.80 -36.13
N ASN A 671 -35.03 15.53 -36.14
CA ASN A 671 -36.36 15.10 -35.75
C ASN A 671 -36.59 15.26 -34.23
N ILE A 672 -35.56 15.01 -33.43
CA ILE A 672 -35.58 15.24 -31.97
C ILE A 672 -35.68 16.73 -31.67
N ASP A 673 -34.90 17.57 -32.36
CA ASP A 673 -34.94 19.02 -32.19
C ASP A 673 -36.30 19.60 -32.63
N ARG A 674 -36.91 19.07 -33.70
CA ARG A 674 -38.30 19.40 -34.08
C ARG A 674 -39.30 19.00 -32.99
N SER A 675 -39.17 17.79 -32.44
CA SER A 675 -40.06 17.31 -31.37
C SER A 675 -39.93 18.13 -30.09
N TYR A 676 -38.72 18.59 -29.77
CA TYR A 676 -38.46 19.52 -28.66
C TYR A 676 -39.08 20.89 -28.92
N LYS A 677 -38.92 21.47 -30.12
CA LYS A 677 -39.55 22.74 -30.50
C LYS A 677 -41.08 22.68 -30.47
N ASN A 678 -41.65 21.51 -30.78
CA ASN A 678 -43.09 21.26 -30.70
C ASN A 678 -43.59 21.00 -29.27
N GLY A 679 -42.71 20.97 -28.27
CA GLY A 679 -43.06 20.77 -26.86
C GLY A 679 -43.30 19.30 -26.45
N HIS A 680 -43.03 18.33 -27.33
CA HIS A 680 -43.22 16.90 -27.03
C HIS A 680 -42.09 16.29 -26.18
N LEU A 681 -40.95 16.98 -26.04
CA LEU A 681 -39.80 16.52 -25.25
C LEU A 681 -39.37 17.59 -24.28
N THR A 682 -38.92 17.17 -23.10
CA THR A 682 -38.23 18.06 -22.15
C THR A 682 -36.76 18.26 -22.55
N ALA A 683 -36.11 19.30 -22.00
CA ALA A 683 -34.70 19.59 -22.29
C ALA A 683 -33.76 18.46 -21.83
N GLY A 684 -34.07 17.80 -20.71
CA GLY A 684 -33.32 16.66 -20.20
C GLY A 684 -33.47 15.42 -21.08
N GLU A 685 -34.70 15.10 -21.51
CA GLU A 685 -34.94 13.97 -22.43
C GLU A 685 -34.29 14.18 -23.79
N ARG A 686 -34.32 15.43 -24.30
CA ARG A 686 -33.57 15.82 -25.51
C ARG A 686 -32.09 15.50 -25.33
N HIS A 687 -31.47 15.98 -24.26
CA HIS A 687 -30.04 15.77 -23.97
C HIS A 687 -29.68 14.28 -23.93
N ASN A 688 -30.47 13.47 -23.21
CA ASN A 688 -30.23 12.03 -23.08
C ASN A 688 -30.37 11.29 -24.42
N LYS A 689 -31.40 11.61 -25.22
CA LYS A 689 -31.59 11.00 -26.55
C LYS A 689 -30.47 11.37 -27.53
N ILE A 690 -29.96 12.60 -27.48
CA ILE A 690 -28.80 13.03 -28.29
C ILE A 690 -27.57 12.18 -27.95
N ILE A 691 -27.29 11.99 -26.66
CA ILE A 691 -26.17 11.17 -26.18
C ILE A 691 -26.31 9.72 -26.64
N GLU A 692 -27.51 9.13 -26.51
CA GLU A 692 -27.78 7.75 -26.92
C GLU A 692 -27.53 7.53 -28.42
N LEU A 693 -28.05 8.42 -29.27
CA LEU A 693 -27.86 8.32 -30.72
C LEU A 693 -26.38 8.40 -31.12
N TRP A 694 -25.63 9.34 -30.55
CA TRP A 694 -24.20 9.46 -30.82
C TRP A 694 -23.39 8.28 -30.28
N SER A 695 -23.79 7.72 -29.13
CA SER A 695 -23.16 6.50 -28.61
C SER A 695 -23.39 5.33 -29.56
N LYS A 696 -24.63 5.14 -30.03
CA LYS A 696 -24.99 4.09 -30.99
C LYS A 696 -24.22 4.23 -32.30
N ALA A 697 -24.19 5.44 -32.88
CA ALA A 697 -23.42 5.73 -34.09
C ALA A 697 -21.92 5.40 -33.92
N SER A 698 -21.36 5.74 -32.75
CA SER A 698 -19.97 5.44 -32.43
C SER A 698 -19.68 3.94 -32.35
N ASP A 699 -20.60 3.16 -31.79
CA ASP A 699 -20.48 1.71 -31.70
C ASP A 699 -20.70 1.01 -33.06
N ASP A 700 -21.64 1.50 -33.88
CA ASP A 700 -21.88 0.98 -35.24
C ASP A 700 -20.63 1.17 -36.14
N ILE A 701 -20.02 2.36 -36.09
CA ILE A 701 -18.76 2.66 -36.82
C ILE A 701 -17.63 1.73 -36.34
N ARG A 702 -17.54 1.50 -35.02
CA ARG A 702 -16.53 0.60 -34.44
C ARG A 702 -16.71 -0.82 -34.98
N GLU A 703 -17.93 -1.36 -34.98
CA GLU A 703 -18.18 -2.73 -35.44
C GLU A 703 -17.86 -2.92 -36.92
N LYS A 704 -18.25 -1.97 -37.77
CA LYS A 704 -17.93 -1.98 -39.21
C LYS A 704 -16.42 -1.94 -39.46
N MET A 705 -15.71 -1.06 -38.76
CA MET A 705 -14.24 -0.98 -38.83
C MET A 705 -13.57 -2.32 -38.46
N PHE A 706 -13.99 -2.94 -37.36
CA PHE A 706 -13.43 -4.23 -36.94
C PHE A 706 -13.77 -5.38 -37.88
N ALA A 707 -14.98 -5.39 -38.44
CA ALA A 707 -15.38 -6.40 -39.43
C ALA A 707 -14.49 -6.33 -40.67
N GLN A 708 -14.25 -5.14 -41.20
CA GLN A 708 -13.39 -4.93 -42.37
C GLN A 708 -11.94 -5.37 -42.10
N MET A 709 -11.37 -4.98 -40.96
CA MET A 709 -10.02 -5.38 -40.56
C MET A 709 -9.89 -6.90 -40.37
N ARG A 710 -10.94 -7.54 -39.84
CA ARG A 710 -11.01 -8.99 -39.67
C ARG A 710 -11.01 -9.71 -41.01
N THR A 711 -11.90 -9.35 -41.93
CA THR A 711 -11.98 -9.97 -43.26
C THR A 711 -10.64 -9.88 -43.99
N MET A 712 -10.01 -8.71 -43.97
CA MET A 712 -8.68 -8.52 -44.57
C MET A 712 -7.62 -9.44 -43.97
N SER A 713 -7.64 -9.66 -42.64
CA SER A 713 -6.62 -10.46 -41.96
C SER A 713 -6.76 -11.96 -42.20
N TYR A 714 -7.99 -12.47 -42.40
CA TYR A 714 -8.25 -13.89 -42.63
C TYR A 714 -8.24 -14.28 -44.12
N GLU A 715 -8.69 -13.38 -45.01
CA GLU A 715 -8.90 -13.67 -46.42
C GLU A 715 -8.00 -12.86 -47.37
N GLY A 716 -7.45 -11.73 -46.92
CA GLY A 716 -6.59 -10.85 -47.73
C GLY A 716 -5.13 -11.31 -47.83
N GLU A 717 -4.33 -10.58 -48.61
CA GLU A 717 -2.91 -10.92 -48.86
C GLU A 717 -2.02 -10.85 -47.59
N GLY A 718 -2.36 -9.98 -46.62
CA GLY A 718 -1.59 -9.78 -45.38
C GLY A 718 -2.46 -9.72 -44.12
N MET A 719 -1.84 -9.83 -42.94
CA MET A 719 -2.51 -9.59 -41.66
C MET A 719 -2.45 -8.11 -41.32
N ASN A 720 -3.56 -7.51 -40.89
CA ASN A 720 -3.52 -6.13 -40.40
C ASN A 720 -2.85 -6.11 -39.01
N PRO A 721 -1.71 -5.41 -38.82
CA PRO A 721 -0.98 -5.42 -37.54
C PRO A 721 -1.79 -4.84 -36.38
N ILE A 722 -2.61 -3.83 -36.65
CA ILE A 722 -3.44 -3.15 -35.65
C ILE A 722 -4.56 -4.06 -35.16
N PHE A 723 -5.16 -4.82 -36.07
CA PHE A 723 -6.12 -5.86 -35.71
C PHE A 723 -5.49 -6.94 -34.84
N VAL A 724 -4.32 -7.45 -35.24
CA VAL A 724 -3.59 -8.49 -34.50
C VAL A 724 -3.24 -8.00 -33.09
N MET A 725 -2.76 -6.77 -32.94
CA MET A 725 -2.43 -6.20 -31.62
C MET A 725 -3.64 -6.15 -30.67
N SER A 726 -4.81 -5.75 -31.19
CA SER A 726 -6.02 -5.67 -30.39
C SER A 726 -6.69 -7.02 -30.14
N ASP A 727 -6.76 -7.91 -31.14
CA ASP A 727 -7.43 -9.20 -31.02
C ASP A 727 -6.62 -10.20 -30.17
N SER A 728 -5.29 -10.16 -30.25
CA SER A 728 -4.39 -10.95 -29.41
C SER A 728 -4.44 -10.55 -27.93
N GLY A 729 -4.86 -9.30 -27.65
CA GLY A 729 -4.81 -8.72 -26.32
C GLY A 729 -3.40 -8.34 -25.86
N ALA A 730 -2.43 -8.27 -26.79
CA ALA A 730 -1.06 -7.85 -26.51
C ALA A 730 -1.01 -6.37 -26.10
N ARG A 731 -1.61 -5.50 -26.93
CA ARG A 731 -1.71 -4.05 -26.67
C ARG A 731 -2.81 -3.44 -27.54
N GLY A 732 -3.59 -2.53 -26.97
CA GLY A 732 -4.65 -1.82 -27.71
C GLY A 732 -6.04 -2.31 -27.36
N SER A 733 -6.91 -1.40 -26.93
CA SER A 733 -8.34 -1.69 -26.73
C SER A 733 -9.15 -1.37 -27.98
N LYS A 734 -10.34 -1.98 -28.09
CA LYS A 734 -11.28 -1.67 -29.18
C LYS A 734 -11.65 -0.18 -29.24
N ASP A 735 -11.69 0.48 -28.08
CA ASP A 735 -11.96 1.92 -27.98
C ASP A 735 -10.80 2.78 -28.46
N GLN A 736 -9.56 2.37 -28.21
CA GLN A 736 -8.38 3.09 -28.73
C GLN A 736 -8.35 3.03 -30.25
N LEU A 737 -8.63 1.86 -30.83
CA LEU A 737 -8.74 1.72 -32.28
C LEU A 737 -9.88 2.55 -32.87
N LYS A 738 -11.03 2.59 -32.18
CA LYS A 738 -12.14 3.47 -32.55
C LYS A 738 -11.71 4.94 -32.63
N GLN A 739 -10.89 5.42 -31.70
CA GLN A 739 -10.41 6.81 -31.75
C GLN A 739 -9.40 7.07 -32.88
N LEU A 740 -8.60 6.06 -33.24
CA LEU A 740 -7.58 6.21 -34.27
C LEU A 740 -8.20 6.27 -35.68
N ALA A 741 -9.13 5.37 -36.00
CA ALA A 741 -9.67 5.22 -37.36
C ALA A 741 -11.21 5.31 -37.48
N GLY A 742 -11.96 5.19 -36.38
CA GLY A 742 -13.42 5.33 -36.38
C GLY A 742 -13.85 6.78 -36.19
N MET A 743 -14.21 7.12 -34.95
CA MET A 743 -14.51 8.47 -34.50
C MET A 743 -14.13 8.59 -33.02
N ARG A 744 -13.81 9.79 -32.54
CA ARG A 744 -13.46 9.97 -31.12
C ARG A 744 -14.69 9.93 -30.20
N GLY A 745 -15.84 10.41 -30.68
CA GLY A 745 -17.14 10.30 -29.99
C GLY A 745 -17.39 11.41 -28.96
N LEU A 746 -18.21 11.10 -27.96
CA LEU A 746 -18.65 12.03 -26.93
C LEU A 746 -17.57 12.28 -25.86
N MET A 747 -17.47 13.53 -25.39
CA MET A 747 -16.46 13.94 -24.40
C MET A 747 -17.11 14.38 -23.08
N ALA A 748 -16.47 14.06 -21.95
CA ALA A 748 -16.91 14.51 -20.63
C ALA A 748 -16.34 15.89 -20.28
N LYS A 749 -17.17 16.75 -19.66
CA LYS A 749 -16.75 18.00 -19.02
C LYS A 749 -16.01 17.70 -17.71
N PRO A 750 -15.26 18.66 -17.14
CA PRO A 750 -14.69 18.52 -15.80
C PRO A 750 -15.74 18.30 -14.69
N SER A 751 -17.01 18.68 -14.93
CA SER A 751 -18.14 18.39 -14.03
C SER A 751 -18.56 16.92 -14.02
N GLY A 752 -18.21 16.16 -15.07
CA GLY A 752 -18.69 14.80 -15.30
C GLY A 752 -19.81 14.72 -16.35
N ASP A 753 -20.46 15.84 -16.68
CA ASP A 753 -21.52 15.86 -17.69
C ASP A 753 -20.96 15.62 -19.09
N ILE A 754 -21.71 14.89 -19.92
CA ILE A 754 -21.31 14.62 -21.30
C ILE A 754 -21.67 15.83 -22.17
N LEU A 755 -20.75 16.21 -23.07
CA LEU A 755 -21.01 17.24 -24.07
C LEU A 755 -21.93 16.71 -25.16
N GLU A 756 -22.98 17.47 -25.50
CA GLU A 756 -23.89 17.16 -26.61
C GLU A 756 -23.19 17.11 -27.97
N THR A 757 -22.11 17.88 -28.12
CA THR A 757 -21.34 17.99 -29.36
C THR A 757 -20.26 16.90 -29.41
N PRO A 758 -20.40 15.87 -30.25
CA PRO A 758 -19.39 14.83 -30.39
C PRO A 758 -18.21 15.31 -31.23
N ILE A 759 -17.12 14.56 -31.15
CA ILE A 759 -16.00 14.65 -32.09
C ILE A 759 -16.18 13.53 -33.13
N THR A 760 -16.66 13.91 -34.32
CA THR A 760 -16.89 13.00 -35.46
C THR A 760 -15.59 12.58 -36.16
N ALA A 761 -14.56 13.42 -36.08
CA ALA A 761 -13.24 13.13 -36.62
C ALA A 761 -12.49 12.08 -35.78
N ASN A 762 -11.49 11.45 -36.40
CA ASN A 762 -10.55 10.53 -35.78
C ASN A 762 -9.11 11.07 -35.85
N PHE A 763 -8.14 10.39 -35.24
CA PHE A 763 -6.75 10.84 -35.27
C PHE A 763 -6.09 10.72 -36.65
N LYS A 764 -6.54 9.81 -37.51
CA LYS A 764 -6.04 9.68 -38.89
C LYS A 764 -6.45 10.88 -39.76
N GLU A 765 -7.69 11.35 -39.62
CA GLU A 765 -8.26 12.49 -40.34
C GLU A 765 -7.77 13.83 -39.78
N GLY A 766 -7.38 13.85 -38.50
CA GLY A 766 -7.02 15.06 -37.77
C GLY A 766 -8.21 15.73 -37.09
N LEU A 767 -7.93 16.56 -36.10
CA LEU A 767 -8.96 17.25 -35.29
C LEU A 767 -8.95 18.75 -35.59
N SER A 768 -10.15 19.35 -35.65
CA SER A 768 -10.24 20.81 -35.68
C SER A 768 -9.80 21.43 -34.34
N VAL A 769 -9.44 22.72 -34.34
CA VAL A 769 -9.02 23.43 -33.11
C VAL A 769 -10.07 23.32 -32.00
N LEU A 770 -11.36 23.45 -32.36
CA LEU A 770 -12.46 23.34 -31.40
C LEU A 770 -12.59 21.91 -30.83
N GLN A 771 -12.53 20.89 -31.70
CA GLN A 771 -12.60 19.48 -31.27
C GLN A 771 -11.41 19.10 -30.38
N TYR A 772 -10.21 19.56 -30.75
CA TYR A 772 -9.02 19.38 -29.92
C TYR A 772 -9.19 20.05 -28.55
N PHE A 773 -9.62 21.31 -28.52
CA PHE A 773 -9.86 22.05 -27.29
C PHE A 773 -10.88 21.37 -26.37
N ILE A 774 -11.99 20.88 -26.93
CA ILE A 774 -12.98 20.09 -26.18
C ILE A 774 -12.32 18.86 -25.54
N SER A 775 -11.49 18.14 -26.29
CA SER A 775 -10.81 16.94 -25.79
C SER A 775 -9.80 17.22 -24.67
N THR A 776 -9.22 18.43 -24.62
CA THR A 776 -8.23 18.78 -23.58
C THR A 776 -8.82 18.85 -22.18
N HIS A 777 -10.12 19.15 -22.03
CA HIS A 777 -10.77 19.26 -20.73
C HIS A 777 -10.82 17.91 -20.02
N GLY A 778 -11.31 16.88 -20.71
CA GLY A 778 -11.34 15.51 -20.21
C GLY A 778 -9.94 14.96 -19.94
N ALA A 779 -8.99 15.19 -20.86
CA ALA A 779 -7.61 14.74 -20.69
C ALA A 779 -6.93 15.38 -19.46
N ARG A 780 -7.05 16.71 -19.29
CA ARG A 780 -6.49 17.42 -18.13
C ARG A 780 -7.12 16.95 -16.82
N LYS A 781 -8.44 16.74 -16.79
CA LYS A 781 -9.14 16.23 -15.61
C LYS A 781 -8.64 14.82 -15.25
N GLY A 782 -8.49 13.92 -16.23
CA GLY A 782 -7.94 12.58 -16.03
C GLY A 782 -6.52 12.60 -15.45
N LEU A 783 -5.63 13.45 -16.00
CA LEU A 783 -4.27 13.61 -15.48
C LEU A 783 -4.24 14.18 -14.05
N ALA A 784 -5.05 15.20 -13.76
CA ALA A 784 -5.12 15.81 -12.43
C ALA A 784 -5.67 14.82 -11.38
N ASP A 785 -6.70 14.06 -11.73
CA ASP A 785 -7.28 13.05 -10.84
C ASP A 785 -6.30 11.91 -10.57
N THR A 786 -5.52 11.49 -11.57
CA THR A 786 -4.47 10.47 -11.42
C THR A 786 -3.43 10.92 -10.38
N ALA A 787 -2.99 12.17 -10.46
CA ALA A 787 -2.00 12.72 -9.53
C ALA A 787 -2.55 12.86 -8.08
N LEU A 788 -3.83 13.21 -7.91
CA LEU A 788 -4.43 13.43 -6.59
C LEU A 788 -4.89 12.12 -5.91
N LYS A 789 -5.61 11.26 -6.64
CA LYS A 789 -6.27 10.07 -6.07
C LYS A 789 -5.30 8.93 -5.72
N THR A 790 -4.12 8.91 -6.34
CA THR A 790 -3.07 7.92 -6.01
C THR A 790 -2.66 8.00 -4.53
N ALA A 791 -2.68 9.21 -3.93
CA ALA A 791 -2.38 9.38 -2.51
C ALA A 791 -3.45 8.76 -1.60
N ASP A 792 -4.72 8.83 -1.99
CA ASP A 792 -5.86 8.32 -1.22
C ASP A 792 -5.89 6.80 -1.20
N ALA A 793 -5.63 6.17 -2.35
CA ALA A 793 -5.55 4.71 -2.46
C ALA A 793 -4.43 4.15 -1.55
N GLY A 794 -3.22 4.73 -1.63
CA GLY A 794 -2.11 4.33 -0.74
C GLY A 794 -2.40 4.57 0.74
N TYR A 795 -3.15 5.63 1.07
CA TYR A 795 -3.58 5.90 2.45
C TYR A 795 -4.61 4.87 2.96
N LEU A 796 -5.54 4.43 2.10
CA LEU A 796 -6.49 3.37 2.39
C LEU A 796 -5.76 2.04 2.64
N THR A 797 -4.85 1.64 1.75
CA THR A 797 -4.03 0.42 1.93
C THR A 797 -3.33 0.41 3.27
N ARG A 798 -2.73 1.54 3.66
CA ARG A 798 -2.09 1.66 4.97
C ARG A 798 -3.06 1.48 6.13
N LYS A 799 -4.26 2.07 6.06
CA LYS A 799 -5.29 1.87 7.09
C LYS A 799 -5.76 0.42 7.18
N LEU A 800 -5.88 -0.25 6.04
CA LEU A 800 -6.24 -1.67 5.99
C LEU A 800 -5.14 -2.52 6.64
N VAL A 801 -3.87 -2.25 6.33
CA VAL A 801 -2.73 -2.93 6.99
C VAL A 801 -2.73 -2.65 8.50
N ASP A 802 -2.90 -1.39 8.93
CA ASP A 802 -2.95 -1.02 10.35
C ASP A 802 -4.09 -1.77 11.10
N ALA A 803 -5.22 -2.03 10.43
CA ALA A 803 -6.36 -2.74 11.01
C ALA A 803 -6.21 -4.28 10.97
N ALA A 804 -5.51 -4.82 9.97
CA ALA A 804 -5.45 -6.26 9.70
C ALA A 804 -4.12 -6.92 10.11
N ASN A 805 -3.12 -6.16 10.55
CA ASN A 805 -1.78 -6.68 10.89
C ASN A 805 -1.78 -7.83 11.92
N GLU A 806 -2.74 -7.85 12.85
CA GLU A 806 -2.84 -8.89 13.88
C GLU A 806 -3.49 -10.20 13.39
N VAL A 807 -4.00 -10.22 12.15
CA VAL A 807 -4.67 -11.39 11.56
C VAL A 807 -3.63 -12.31 10.91
N ILE A 808 -3.19 -13.30 11.70
CA ILE A 808 -2.19 -14.32 11.33
C ILE A 808 -2.82 -15.71 11.49
N VAL A 809 -2.41 -16.68 10.67
CA VAL A 809 -2.83 -18.08 10.83
C VAL A 809 -2.13 -18.68 12.06
N LYS A 810 -2.88 -19.08 13.09
CA LYS A 810 -2.30 -19.58 14.35
C LYS A 810 -2.59 -21.05 14.67
N GLU A 811 -3.65 -21.60 14.11
CA GLU A 811 -4.10 -22.96 14.37
C GLU A 811 -4.63 -23.60 13.08
N GLU A 812 -4.68 -24.93 13.02
CA GLU A 812 -5.14 -25.62 11.81
C GLU A 812 -6.68 -25.57 11.67
N ASP A 813 -7.40 -25.82 12.77
CA ASP A 813 -8.86 -25.92 12.75
C ASP A 813 -9.50 -25.41 14.05
N CYS A 814 -10.33 -24.38 13.94
CA CYS A 814 -11.13 -23.86 15.06
C CYS A 814 -12.38 -24.70 15.38
N ARG A 815 -12.70 -25.72 14.58
CA ARG A 815 -13.87 -26.61 14.71
C ARG A 815 -15.23 -25.90 14.75
N THR A 816 -15.30 -24.70 14.17
CA THR A 816 -16.57 -23.96 14.05
C THR A 816 -17.56 -24.76 13.19
N MET A 817 -18.81 -24.80 13.65
CA MET A 817 -19.94 -25.33 12.89
C MET A 817 -20.64 -24.22 12.08
N ASN A 818 -20.15 -22.98 12.18
CA ASN A 818 -20.73 -21.84 11.49
C ASN A 818 -19.95 -21.54 10.20
N GLY A 819 -20.68 -21.35 9.10
CA GLY A 819 -20.13 -20.92 7.82
C GLY A 819 -21.03 -19.91 7.14
N ILE A 820 -20.66 -19.56 5.91
CA ILE A 820 -21.44 -18.68 5.04
C ILE A 820 -21.96 -19.46 3.85
N GLU A 821 -23.18 -19.14 3.42
CA GLU A 821 -23.74 -19.65 2.18
C GLU A 821 -23.31 -18.75 1.03
N VAL A 822 -22.76 -19.35 -0.03
CA VAL A 822 -22.23 -18.64 -1.20
C VAL A 822 -23.00 -19.05 -2.45
N SER A 823 -23.34 -18.06 -3.27
CA SER A 823 -23.97 -18.20 -4.58
C SER A 823 -23.25 -17.35 -5.63
N ALA A 824 -23.53 -17.61 -6.91
CA ALA A 824 -23.14 -16.71 -7.99
C ALA A 824 -23.71 -15.29 -7.75
N ILE A 825 -22.97 -14.26 -8.18
CA ILE A 825 -23.41 -12.86 -8.08
C ILE A 825 -24.03 -12.46 -9.42
N ILE A 826 -25.32 -12.15 -9.40
CA ILE A 826 -26.09 -11.74 -10.56
C ILE A 826 -26.55 -10.29 -10.35
N GLU A 827 -26.09 -9.37 -11.21
CA GLU A 827 -26.60 -8.00 -11.27
C GLU A 827 -27.16 -7.72 -12.66
N ASN A 828 -28.33 -7.09 -12.74
CA ASN A 828 -28.98 -6.71 -14.00
C ASN A 828 -29.13 -7.87 -15.01
N GLY A 829 -29.38 -9.10 -14.52
CA GLY A 829 -29.53 -10.30 -15.34
C GLY A 829 -28.24 -10.83 -15.96
N LYS A 830 -27.08 -10.24 -15.64
CA LYS A 830 -25.76 -10.76 -16.01
C LYS A 830 -25.08 -11.36 -14.80
N GLU A 831 -24.57 -12.57 -14.97
CA GLU A 831 -23.67 -13.18 -13.99
C GLU A 831 -22.34 -12.44 -14.03
N ILE A 832 -22.01 -11.75 -12.93
CA ILE A 832 -20.75 -11.01 -12.79
C ILE A 832 -19.63 -11.94 -12.35
N GLU A 833 -19.93 -12.79 -11.36
CA GLU A 833 -18.97 -13.72 -10.78
C GLU A 833 -19.61 -15.11 -10.64
N PRO A 834 -19.05 -16.13 -11.31
CA PRO A 834 -19.60 -17.47 -11.29
C PRO A 834 -19.38 -18.15 -9.94
N LEU A 835 -20.22 -19.14 -9.63
CA LEU A 835 -20.11 -19.87 -8.36
C LEU A 835 -18.76 -20.60 -8.23
N VAL A 836 -18.22 -21.15 -9.32
CA VAL A 836 -16.94 -21.89 -9.32
C VAL A 836 -15.80 -21.05 -8.73
N ASP A 837 -15.63 -19.82 -9.21
CA ASP A 837 -14.55 -18.91 -8.77
C ASP A 837 -14.63 -18.59 -7.26
N ARG A 838 -15.84 -18.60 -6.69
CA ARG A 838 -16.06 -18.32 -5.26
C ARG A 838 -15.82 -19.53 -4.36
N LEU A 839 -15.91 -20.74 -4.92
CA LEU A 839 -15.73 -21.99 -4.18
C LEU A 839 -14.27 -22.47 -4.17
N ILE A 840 -13.52 -22.21 -5.23
CA ILE A 840 -12.13 -22.69 -5.37
C ILE A 840 -11.26 -22.31 -4.17
N GLY A 841 -10.57 -23.30 -3.60
CA GLY A 841 -9.64 -23.15 -2.48
C GLY A 841 -10.32 -22.89 -1.13
N ARG A 842 -11.65 -22.99 -1.05
CA ARG A 842 -12.40 -22.92 0.21
C ARG A 842 -12.69 -24.32 0.75
N PHE A 843 -13.00 -24.39 2.04
CA PHE A 843 -13.39 -25.63 2.70
C PHE A 843 -14.91 -25.72 2.80
N ALA A 844 -15.47 -26.85 2.39
CA ALA A 844 -16.90 -27.13 2.55
C ALA A 844 -17.24 -27.25 4.05
N LEU A 845 -18.38 -26.68 4.45
CA LEU A 845 -18.89 -26.82 5.83
C LEU A 845 -19.70 -28.10 5.98
N ASP A 846 -20.63 -28.33 5.05
CA ASP A 846 -21.53 -29.49 5.00
C ASP A 846 -21.10 -30.41 3.85
N ASP A 847 -21.51 -31.68 3.89
CA ASP A 847 -21.36 -32.62 2.78
C ASP A 847 -22.17 -32.14 1.57
N ILE A 848 -21.53 -32.08 0.40
CA ILE A 848 -22.15 -31.66 -0.86
C ILE A 848 -22.42 -32.89 -1.73
N TYR A 849 -23.69 -33.23 -1.91
CA TYR A 849 -24.16 -34.34 -2.75
C TYR A 849 -24.62 -33.84 -4.11
N SER A 850 -24.55 -34.70 -5.13
CA SER A 850 -25.12 -34.41 -6.45
C SER A 850 -26.66 -34.39 -6.39
N PRO A 851 -27.35 -33.39 -6.98
CA PRO A 851 -28.81 -33.37 -7.05
C PRO A 851 -29.37 -34.51 -7.92
N ASP A 852 -28.60 -34.97 -8.91
CA ASP A 852 -29.00 -36.05 -9.83
C ASP A 852 -28.86 -37.44 -9.20
N ASP A 853 -27.91 -37.61 -8.27
CA ASP A 853 -27.64 -38.85 -7.55
C ASP A 853 -27.38 -38.59 -6.05
N PRO A 854 -28.38 -38.86 -5.18
CA PRO A 854 -28.29 -38.62 -3.73
C PRO A 854 -27.20 -39.41 -3.01
N GLU A 855 -26.69 -40.52 -3.58
CA GLU A 855 -25.61 -41.31 -2.97
C GLU A 855 -24.23 -40.81 -3.41
N LYS A 856 -24.15 -40.01 -4.48
CA LYS A 856 -22.90 -39.47 -5.00
C LYS A 856 -22.46 -38.23 -4.24
N LEU A 857 -21.58 -38.42 -3.26
CA LEU A 857 -20.88 -37.34 -2.56
C LEU A 857 -19.85 -36.68 -3.48
N ILE A 858 -19.99 -35.37 -3.73
CA ILE A 858 -19.03 -34.58 -4.52
C ILE A 858 -17.89 -34.08 -3.62
N VAL A 859 -18.21 -33.48 -2.47
CA VAL A 859 -17.23 -32.97 -1.50
C VAL A 859 -17.69 -33.27 -0.08
N ALA A 860 -16.82 -33.91 0.71
CA ALA A 860 -17.07 -34.13 2.14
C ALA A 860 -16.87 -32.85 2.98
N ALA A 861 -17.58 -32.75 4.09
CA ALA A 861 -17.45 -31.68 5.07
C ALA A 861 -15.99 -31.57 5.56
N GLY A 862 -15.46 -30.35 5.58
CA GLY A 862 -14.08 -30.09 6.01
C GLY A 862 -13.00 -30.47 5.00
N CYS A 863 -13.36 -30.78 3.75
CA CYS A 863 -12.42 -30.92 2.63
C CYS A 863 -12.30 -29.65 1.79
N GLU A 864 -11.15 -29.47 1.15
CA GLU A 864 -10.91 -28.40 0.18
C GLU A 864 -11.68 -28.66 -1.13
N ILE A 865 -12.26 -27.58 -1.66
CA ILE A 865 -12.91 -27.55 -2.96
C ILE A 865 -11.86 -27.14 -4.02
N ASP A 866 -11.37 -28.14 -4.73
CA ASP A 866 -10.43 -27.98 -5.86
C ASP A 866 -11.16 -27.53 -7.15
N GLU A 867 -10.43 -27.13 -8.18
CA GLU A 867 -10.99 -26.66 -9.47
C GLU A 867 -11.92 -27.70 -10.11
N TYR A 868 -11.54 -28.98 -10.09
CA TYR A 868 -12.33 -30.08 -10.65
C TYR A 868 -13.64 -30.29 -9.87
N LYS A 869 -13.57 -30.29 -8.53
CA LYS A 869 -14.74 -30.45 -7.65
C LYS A 869 -15.68 -29.23 -7.75
N GLY A 870 -15.12 -28.03 -7.78
CA GLY A 870 -15.88 -26.79 -7.94
C GLY A 870 -16.68 -26.78 -9.24
N LYS A 871 -16.09 -27.28 -10.33
CA LYS A 871 -16.80 -27.47 -11.60
C LYS A 871 -17.87 -28.56 -11.50
N GLU A 872 -17.56 -29.71 -10.91
CA GLU A 872 -18.53 -30.80 -10.72
C GLU A 872 -19.76 -30.35 -9.91
N ILE A 873 -19.58 -29.48 -8.91
CA ILE A 873 -20.67 -28.84 -8.14
C ILE A 873 -21.58 -28.03 -9.06
N VAL A 874 -21.01 -27.20 -9.93
CA VAL A 874 -21.78 -26.32 -10.83
C VAL A 874 -22.41 -27.10 -11.98
N ASP A 875 -21.69 -28.07 -12.56
CA ASP A 875 -22.20 -28.95 -13.62
C ASP A 875 -23.35 -29.84 -13.10
N SER A 876 -23.36 -30.18 -11.81
CA SER A 876 -24.47 -30.88 -11.14
C SER A 876 -25.69 -29.98 -10.86
N GLY A 877 -25.66 -28.70 -11.25
CA GLY A 877 -26.77 -27.76 -11.08
C GLY A 877 -26.92 -27.14 -9.68
N ILE A 878 -25.91 -27.26 -8.82
CA ILE A 878 -25.94 -26.68 -7.47
C ILE A 878 -25.73 -25.16 -7.54
N MET A 879 -26.71 -24.40 -7.08
CA MET A 879 -26.69 -22.93 -7.13
C MET A 879 -26.09 -22.27 -5.88
N LYS A 880 -26.03 -23.00 -4.76
CA LYS A 880 -25.55 -22.50 -3.46
C LYS A 880 -24.80 -23.59 -2.71
N ALA A 881 -23.71 -23.20 -2.04
CA ALA A 881 -22.97 -24.10 -1.15
C ALA A 881 -22.53 -23.37 0.12
N LYS A 882 -22.47 -24.10 1.24
CA LYS A 882 -21.96 -23.57 2.50
C LYS A 882 -20.48 -23.84 2.65
N ILE A 883 -19.73 -22.78 2.89
CA ILE A 883 -18.28 -22.83 3.08
C ILE A 883 -17.88 -22.27 4.45
N ARG A 884 -16.71 -22.67 4.92
CA ARG A 884 -16.07 -22.03 6.07
C ARG A 884 -15.57 -20.64 5.69
N SER A 885 -15.61 -19.72 6.65
CA SER A 885 -15.21 -18.33 6.45
C SER A 885 -14.36 -17.81 7.61
N VAL A 886 -13.50 -16.85 7.29
CA VAL A 886 -12.73 -16.07 8.26
C VAL A 886 -13.64 -15.32 9.23
N LEU A 887 -14.84 -14.91 8.78
CA LEU A 887 -15.80 -14.17 9.61
C LEU A 887 -16.44 -15.02 10.72
N THR A 888 -16.57 -16.34 10.50
CA THR A 888 -17.19 -17.29 11.44
C THR A 888 -16.15 -18.09 12.23
N CYS A 889 -14.87 -17.68 12.16
CA CYS A 889 -13.77 -18.34 12.82
C CYS A 889 -13.81 -18.08 14.35
N GLU A 890 -13.72 -19.15 15.14
CA GLU A 890 -13.79 -19.07 16.62
C GLU A 890 -12.42 -18.92 17.29
N THR A 891 -11.35 -18.82 16.50
CA THR A 891 -9.99 -18.58 16.99
C THR A 891 -9.92 -17.27 17.77
N ARG A 892 -9.42 -17.29 19.02
CA ARG A 892 -9.37 -16.09 19.89
C ARG A 892 -8.52 -14.94 19.33
N SER A 893 -7.46 -15.25 18.60
CA SER A 893 -6.58 -14.26 18.00
C SER A 893 -6.02 -14.81 16.69
N GLY A 894 -6.18 -14.08 15.59
CA GLY A 894 -5.84 -14.58 14.26
C GLY A 894 -6.95 -15.46 13.68
N VAL A 895 -6.57 -16.38 12.81
CA VAL A 895 -7.49 -17.28 12.09
C VAL A 895 -6.95 -18.71 12.03
N CYS A 896 -7.83 -19.67 11.75
CA CYS A 896 -7.41 -21.04 11.47
C CYS A 896 -7.21 -21.30 9.97
N THR A 897 -6.38 -22.30 9.64
CA THR A 897 -6.08 -22.73 8.26
C THR A 897 -7.35 -23.07 7.48
N LYS A 898 -8.27 -23.87 8.05
CA LYS A 898 -9.50 -24.30 7.35
C LYS A 898 -10.52 -23.18 7.10
N CYS A 899 -10.61 -22.17 7.98
CA CYS A 899 -11.50 -21.03 7.76
C CYS A 899 -10.97 -20.06 6.71
N TYR A 900 -9.66 -20.04 6.47
CA TYR A 900 -9.05 -19.28 5.39
C TYR A 900 -9.09 -20.06 4.07
N GLY A 901 -8.54 -21.29 4.07
CA GLY A 901 -8.45 -22.19 2.94
C GLY A 901 -7.06 -22.18 2.27
N ARG A 902 -7.05 -22.14 0.95
CA ARG A 902 -5.85 -22.17 0.10
C ARG A 902 -5.10 -20.83 0.10
N ASN A 903 -3.79 -20.88 0.17
CA ASN A 903 -2.94 -19.73 -0.15
C ASN A 903 -2.85 -19.59 -1.67
N LEU A 904 -3.46 -18.51 -2.19
CA LEU A 904 -3.54 -18.23 -3.61
C LEU A 904 -2.18 -17.96 -4.26
N SER A 905 -1.16 -17.53 -3.51
CA SER A 905 0.19 -17.32 -4.05
C SER A 905 0.94 -18.62 -4.33
N THR A 906 0.69 -19.65 -3.54
CA THR A 906 1.45 -20.91 -3.59
C THR A 906 0.63 -22.08 -4.12
N GLY A 907 -0.68 -21.89 -4.33
CA GLY A 907 -1.58 -22.96 -4.77
C GLY A 907 -1.69 -24.12 -3.78
N LYS A 908 -1.29 -23.94 -2.52
CA LYS A 908 -1.36 -24.96 -1.46
C LYS A 908 -2.22 -24.47 -0.31
N ILE A 909 -2.62 -25.37 0.59
CA ILE A 909 -3.24 -25.01 1.86
C ILE A 909 -2.33 -24.05 2.63
N ILE A 910 -2.92 -23.05 3.29
CA ILE A 910 -2.14 -22.04 3.99
C ILE A 910 -1.36 -22.60 5.18
N GLU A 911 -0.09 -22.20 5.29
CA GLU A 911 0.81 -22.62 6.37
C GLU A 911 0.60 -21.79 7.64
N LEU A 912 0.94 -22.39 8.79
CA LEU A 912 0.90 -21.71 10.08
C LEU A 912 1.92 -20.58 10.12
N GLY A 913 1.51 -19.42 10.64
CA GLY A 913 2.35 -18.22 10.73
C GLY A 913 2.21 -17.24 9.56
N GLU A 914 1.48 -17.59 8.50
CA GLU A 914 1.28 -16.68 7.35
C GLU A 914 0.41 -15.46 7.76
N ALA A 915 0.89 -14.26 7.42
CA ALA A 915 0.24 -12.99 7.77
C ALA A 915 -0.87 -12.61 6.77
N VAL A 916 -1.97 -13.37 6.79
CA VAL A 916 -3.11 -13.21 5.87
C VAL A 916 -3.75 -11.83 5.88
N GLY A 917 -3.74 -11.13 7.02
CA GLY A 917 -4.31 -9.80 7.11
C GLY A 917 -3.55 -8.76 6.28
N ILE A 918 -2.22 -8.85 6.26
CA ILE A 918 -1.37 -7.99 5.43
C ILE A 918 -1.58 -8.32 3.95
N ILE A 919 -1.62 -9.61 3.60
CA ILE A 919 -1.86 -10.06 2.22
C ILE A 919 -3.22 -9.55 1.74
N ALA A 920 -4.28 -9.71 2.53
CA ALA A 920 -5.61 -9.23 2.18
C ALA A 920 -5.66 -7.71 2.00
N ALA A 921 -5.02 -6.94 2.90
CA ALA A 921 -4.95 -5.49 2.80
C ALA A 921 -4.23 -5.03 1.51
N GLN A 922 -3.13 -5.69 1.14
CA GLN A 922 -2.39 -5.41 -0.10
C GLN A 922 -3.21 -5.80 -1.33
N SER A 923 -3.84 -6.97 -1.32
CA SER A 923 -4.67 -7.50 -2.42
C SER A 923 -5.92 -6.64 -2.70
N ILE A 924 -6.35 -5.81 -1.75
CA ILE A 924 -7.40 -4.80 -1.96
C ILE A 924 -6.79 -3.47 -2.42
N GLY A 925 -5.71 -3.05 -1.77
CA GLY A 925 -5.09 -1.74 -1.98
C GLY A 925 -4.41 -1.57 -3.33
N GLU A 926 -3.74 -2.61 -3.82
CA GLU A 926 -3.02 -2.60 -5.09
C GLU A 926 -3.97 -2.44 -6.29
N PRO A 927 -5.02 -3.27 -6.45
CA PRO A 927 -5.98 -3.08 -7.53
C PRO A 927 -6.74 -1.77 -7.40
N GLY A 928 -7.04 -1.30 -6.18
CA GLY A 928 -7.67 0.00 -5.96
C GLY A 928 -6.84 1.15 -6.53
N THR A 929 -5.53 1.10 -6.34
CA THR A 929 -4.59 2.09 -6.89
C THR A 929 -4.50 1.97 -8.42
N GLN A 930 -4.42 0.75 -8.95
CA GLN A 930 -4.38 0.52 -10.40
C GLN A 930 -5.68 0.95 -11.10
N LEU A 931 -6.84 0.66 -10.52
CA LEU A 931 -8.14 1.08 -11.04
C LEU A 931 -8.18 2.60 -11.14
N THR A 932 -7.73 3.32 -10.11
CA THR A 932 -7.65 4.80 -10.16
C THR A 932 -6.67 5.36 -11.19
N MET A 933 -5.76 4.56 -11.73
CA MET A 933 -4.91 4.97 -12.86
C MET A 933 -5.54 4.57 -14.21
N ARG A 934 -6.09 3.34 -14.32
CA ARG A 934 -6.60 2.77 -15.59
C ARG A 934 -7.94 3.35 -16.07
N THR A 935 -8.92 3.61 -15.20
CA THR A 935 -10.20 4.19 -15.64
C THR A 935 -10.05 5.61 -16.19
N PHE A 936 -8.95 6.30 -15.88
CA PHE A 936 -8.80 7.73 -16.16
C PHE A 936 -8.00 8.05 -17.42
N HIS A 937 -7.22 7.09 -17.95
CA HIS A 937 -6.72 7.15 -19.32
C HIS A 937 -7.85 7.08 -20.37
N ILE A 938 -9.03 6.62 -19.96
CA ILE A 938 -10.28 6.64 -20.74
C ILE A 938 -11.10 7.92 -20.43
N GLY A 939 -10.73 8.66 -19.38
CA GLY A 939 -11.48 9.75 -18.72
C GLY A 939 -11.79 11.01 -19.54
N GLY A 940 -11.62 10.96 -20.85
CA GLY A 940 -12.18 11.94 -21.77
C GLY A 940 -13.50 11.51 -22.40
N ILE A 941 -13.80 10.21 -22.47
CA ILE A 941 -14.94 9.67 -23.22
C ILE A 941 -16.15 9.50 -22.30
N GLY A 942 -17.27 10.11 -22.67
CA GLY A 942 -18.55 9.83 -22.02
C GLY A 942 -19.11 8.49 -22.48
N ARG A 943 -19.42 7.58 -21.54
CA ARG A 943 -20.24 6.39 -21.80
C ARG A 943 -21.56 6.53 -21.09
N HIS A 944 -22.64 6.17 -21.78
CA HIS A 944 -23.95 6.03 -21.18
C HIS A 944 -24.26 4.54 -21.04
N GLU A 945 -24.27 4.01 -19.82
CA GLU A 945 -24.65 2.62 -19.50
C GLU A 945 -26.07 2.54 -18.92
N GLY A 946 -26.98 3.37 -19.43
CA GLY A 946 -28.41 3.26 -19.10
C GLY A 946 -29.07 2.18 -19.96
N GLN A 947 -29.40 1.02 -19.38
CA GLN A 947 -30.35 0.09 -20.03
C GLN A 947 -31.76 0.63 -19.87
N THR A 948 -32.38 1.07 -20.96
CA THR A 948 -33.80 1.43 -21.02
C THR A 948 -34.72 0.23 -21.20
N ARG A 949 -34.17 -0.98 -21.40
CA ARG A 949 -34.90 -2.23 -21.58
C ARG A 949 -34.43 -3.31 -20.61
N LEU A 950 -35.36 -3.81 -19.81
CA LEU A 950 -35.20 -5.00 -18.97
C LEU A 950 -35.71 -6.20 -19.75
N GLN A 951 -34.82 -7.16 -20.05
CA GLN A 951 -35.17 -8.42 -20.70
C GLN A 951 -34.84 -9.57 -19.75
N SER A 952 -35.82 -10.44 -19.47
CA SER A 952 -35.59 -11.64 -18.66
C SER A 952 -34.73 -12.63 -19.45
N GLY A 953 -33.75 -13.25 -18.78
CA GLY A 953 -32.96 -14.36 -19.32
C GLY A 953 -33.66 -15.72 -19.25
N TYR A 954 -34.81 -15.79 -18.59
CA TYR A 954 -35.59 -17.01 -18.39
C TYR A 954 -37.02 -16.82 -18.89
N GLU A 955 -37.63 -17.90 -19.38
CA GLU A 955 -39.06 -17.93 -19.67
C GLU A 955 -39.86 -17.81 -18.36
N GLY A 956 -40.84 -16.92 -18.33
CA GLY A 956 -41.63 -16.65 -17.13
C GLY A 956 -42.76 -15.65 -17.38
N ILE A 957 -43.59 -15.43 -16.35
CA ILE A 957 -44.73 -14.52 -16.40
C ILE A 957 -44.32 -13.16 -15.81
N VAL A 958 -44.40 -12.11 -16.62
CA VAL A 958 -44.14 -10.73 -16.15
C VAL A 958 -45.33 -10.25 -15.32
N LYS A 959 -45.09 -9.95 -14.04
CA LYS A 959 -46.08 -9.37 -13.13
C LYS A 959 -45.66 -7.96 -12.74
N TYR A 960 -46.44 -6.97 -13.15
CA TYR A 960 -46.25 -5.57 -12.76
C TYR A 960 -46.91 -5.33 -11.39
N ASN A 961 -46.16 -4.77 -10.43
CA ASN A 961 -46.68 -4.34 -9.14
C ASN A 961 -46.56 -2.80 -9.05
N ASN A 962 -47.61 -2.09 -8.64
CA ASN A 962 -47.65 -0.64 -8.45
C ASN A 962 -47.35 0.21 -9.69
N LEU A 963 -48.02 -0.07 -10.82
CA LEU A 963 -47.88 0.69 -12.06
C LEU A 963 -49.06 1.67 -12.20
N GLU A 964 -48.80 2.97 -12.13
CA GLU A 964 -49.78 4.01 -12.52
C GLU A 964 -49.66 4.25 -14.03
N ILE A 965 -50.74 4.00 -14.76
CA ILE A 965 -50.78 4.10 -16.22
C ILE A 965 -51.48 5.41 -16.59
N ILE A 966 -50.86 6.21 -17.45
CA ILE A 966 -51.50 7.36 -18.09
C ILE A 966 -51.61 7.03 -19.58
N GLU A 967 -52.84 6.90 -20.09
CA GLU A 967 -53.07 6.78 -21.53
C GLU A 967 -52.83 8.13 -22.21
N SER A 968 -51.82 8.21 -23.07
CA SER A 968 -51.63 9.36 -23.95
C SER A 968 -52.73 9.35 -25.01
N LYS A 969 -53.54 10.41 -25.06
CA LYS A 969 -54.43 10.69 -26.20
C LYS A 969 -53.67 11.11 -27.44
#